data_AF-A0A1Y4M7V1-F1
#
_entry.id   AF-A0A1Y4M7V1-F1
#
_cell.length_a   1.000
_cell.length_b   1.000
_cell.length_c   1.000
_cell.angle_alpha   90.00
_cell.angle_beta   90.00
_cell.angle_gamma   90.00
#
_symmetry.space_group_name_H-M   'P 1'
#
loop_
_entity.id
_entity.type
_entity.pdbx_description
1 polymer ?
#
loop_
_entity_poly.entity_id
_entity_poly.type
_entity_poly.pdbx_seq_one_letter_code
_entity_poly.pdbx_strand_id
1 'polypeptide(L)'
;MKPRNTAALLSVALLFSLSACKSLNLQATPAPTPTPKPLTFTWENFPRLDGSAETVPLAQSLAGVMLDEFPLMPLNLTNFSGTDQAFQRLQSGKSNLLLVSDPPQEILDQLGQEGCDIQMEELATDGLVFVVHADNPVDSLTIDQLRDIYTGTITNWKEVGGEDAEILPFQSLTDTGSQALMDRLVMDGQEMTEFPTDYTDYMTGMEEGQKSFDYSPNAIGYTLYRHTQDLAEVPGLKVVEVNGVSPSAQTVSDHTYPLSTTYYVVMSAQQDPDTPTYALYHWLLSTQGQRLLEGCASVSQKEEDGSGYAITTHWERLEPIDTPNAQRCYESYTDHLIPSEEYGSLVPYIGGRVHTNAEGNWLYGLATRDGVIVTDPVFDDAMNLRSTPMPWTGTSSPDMLLLTTKDQTQTQLGLAASDGSWYTGQIFQGLLCSYELGALMISQTGDLVMVSPDGTQSPFHLSENVSLPTLYPTMDWPYMAWSTDESTTTLDVYLDLRDGTVYHQAPADFQPADFPDGGGYFVGGRFQLEGTTLTIYPDHGDSHTFDVGEDCTRVDINGDRVLLFYDTTPESFRLADWNGNILLSGEDFTPYFLTYGDIDTPSLFTYNSGHAENIAANSLVLDRDGNPLFTTQGSQVIQYGDRLLYATQGHYILSDLSGNALLCLPRLDQ
;
A
#
# COMPACT_ATOMS: atom_id res chain seq x y z
N MET A 1 -51.62 -54.63 57.71
CA MET A 1 -51.95 -53.67 58.79
C MET A 1 -50.68 -53.36 59.57
N LYS A 2 -50.36 -52.07 59.75
CA LYS A 2 -49.52 -51.53 60.85
C LYS A 2 -50.00 -52.07 62.22
N PRO A 3 -49.34 -51.82 63.38
CA PRO A 3 -48.12 -51.01 63.63
C PRO A 3 -47.15 -51.55 64.75
N ARG A 4 -46.01 -50.84 64.91
CA ARG A 4 -45.36 -50.24 66.13
C ARG A 4 -45.13 -51.10 67.39
N ASN A 5 -44.19 -50.81 68.28
CA ASN A 5 -43.05 -49.88 68.44
C ASN A 5 -42.37 -50.30 69.76
N THR A 6 -41.07 -50.06 69.92
CA THR A 6 -40.45 -49.86 71.25
C THR A 6 -39.61 -48.58 71.28
N ALA A 7 -39.91 -47.79 72.30
CA ALA A 7 -39.32 -46.53 72.80
C ALA A 7 -38.18 -46.86 73.78
N ALA A 8 -37.34 -45.97 74.33
CA ALA A 8 -36.99 -44.55 74.23
C ALA A 8 -35.81 -44.34 75.22
N LEU A 9 -34.97 -43.30 75.04
CA LEU A 9 -34.42 -42.52 76.17
C LEU A 9 -33.64 -41.26 75.74
N LEU A 10 -33.85 -40.22 76.55
CA LEU A 10 -33.04 -39.01 76.81
C LEU A 10 -33.27 -37.74 75.97
N SER A 11 -34.23 -36.98 76.48
CA SER A 11 -34.58 -35.58 76.26
C SER A 11 -33.77 -34.64 77.16
N VAL A 12 -33.06 -33.65 76.62
CA VAL A 12 -32.92 -32.26 77.14
C VAL A 12 -32.38 -31.40 75.98
N ALA A 13 -33.09 -30.31 75.66
CA ALA A 13 -32.76 -29.21 74.72
C ALA A 13 -33.77 -29.07 73.55
N LEU A 14 -35.01 -28.70 73.89
CA LEU A 14 -36.04 -28.31 72.94
C LEU A 14 -36.82 -27.16 73.58
N LEU A 15 -36.55 -25.93 73.14
CA LEU A 15 -37.46 -24.76 73.16
C LEU A 15 -36.69 -23.53 72.64
N PHE A 16 -36.37 -23.50 71.35
CA PHE A 16 -36.25 -22.30 70.49
C PHE A 16 -36.00 -22.74 69.03
N SER A 17 -37.00 -23.33 68.38
CA SER A 17 -36.98 -23.54 66.93
C SER A 17 -38.40 -23.64 66.36
N LEU A 18 -39.09 -22.50 66.30
CA LEU A 18 -40.32 -22.33 65.52
C LEU A 18 -40.32 -20.95 64.86
N SER A 19 -39.72 -20.89 63.67
CA SER A 19 -39.90 -19.92 62.56
C SER A 19 -38.78 -20.24 61.56
N ALA A 20 -38.96 -20.58 60.30
CA ALA A 20 -40.11 -20.56 59.41
C ALA A 20 -39.84 -21.59 58.28
N CYS A 21 -40.90 -22.24 57.79
CA CYS A 21 -40.85 -22.91 56.49
C CYS A 21 -40.80 -21.83 55.39
N LYS A 22 -39.78 -21.88 54.53
CA LYS A 22 -39.83 -21.32 53.18
C LYS A 22 -39.17 -22.31 52.23
N SER A 23 -39.89 -22.62 51.16
CA SER A 23 -39.54 -23.51 50.06
C SER A 23 -38.08 -23.33 49.59
N LEU A 24 -37.35 -24.44 49.48
CA LEU A 24 -36.08 -24.52 48.77
C LEU A 24 -36.34 -24.36 47.26
N ASN A 25 -36.18 -23.13 46.77
CA ASN A 25 -35.84 -22.90 45.37
C ASN A 25 -34.39 -23.36 45.20
N LEU A 26 -34.18 -24.47 44.50
CA LEU A 26 -32.88 -24.79 43.91
C LEU A 26 -32.64 -23.77 42.79
N GLN A 27 -31.98 -22.66 43.12
CA GLN A 27 -31.28 -21.87 42.11
C GLN A 27 -30.11 -22.74 41.62
N ALA A 28 -30.18 -23.17 40.37
CA ALA A 28 -29.04 -23.71 39.67
C ALA A 28 -27.94 -22.65 39.69
N THR A 29 -26.78 -23.01 40.21
CA THR A 29 -25.55 -22.22 40.03
C THR A 29 -25.33 -22.03 38.53
N PRO A 30 -25.14 -20.80 38.01
CA PRO A 30 -24.77 -20.63 36.61
C PRO A 30 -23.48 -21.41 36.38
N ALA A 31 -23.45 -22.21 35.32
CA ALA A 31 -22.22 -22.87 34.87
C ALA A 31 -21.14 -21.80 34.64
N PRO A 32 -19.86 -22.07 34.91
CA PRO A 32 -18.79 -21.15 34.55
C PRO A 32 -18.86 -20.89 33.04
N THR A 33 -18.97 -19.63 32.65
CA THR A 33 -18.90 -19.20 31.24
C THR A 33 -17.61 -19.76 30.64
N PRO A 34 -17.67 -20.52 29.52
CA PRO A 34 -16.47 -21.03 28.89
C PRO A 34 -15.55 -19.88 28.50
N THR A 35 -14.26 -19.99 28.80
CA THR A 35 -13.26 -19.01 28.38
C THR A 35 -13.21 -18.99 26.84
N PRO A 36 -13.32 -17.80 26.19
CA PRO A 36 -13.27 -17.71 24.74
C PRO A 36 -11.95 -18.24 24.16
N LYS A 37 -12.01 -18.87 23.00
CA LYS A 37 -10.84 -19.39 22.27
C LYS A 37 -10.17 -18.24 21.50
N PRO A 38 -8.86 -17.96 21.69
CA PRO A 38 -8.20 -16.91 20.91
C PRO A 38 -8.17 -17.27 19.42
N LEU A 39 -8.43 -16.30 18.55
CA LEU A 39 -8.35 -16.41 17.10
C LEU A 39 -7.69 -15.16 16.53
N THR A 40 -6.63 -15.36 15.75
CA THR A 40 -5.99 -14.33 14.93
C THR A 40 -6.19 -14.73 13.47
N PHE A 41 -6.70 -13.80 12.66
CA PHE A 41 -6.86 -14.06 11.24
C PHE A 41 -5.53 -13.91 10.52
N THR A 42 -5.31 -14.78 9.54
CA THR A 42 -4.19 -14.76 8.58
C THR A 42 -4.77 -15.01 7.19
N TRP A 43 -4.01 -14.70 6.14
CA TRP A 43 -4.43 -15.01 4.76
C TRP A 43 -4.90 -16.44 4.54
N GLU A 44 -4.28 -17.41 5.22
CA GLU A 44 -4.62 -18.83 5.08
C GLU A 44 -5.96 -19.19 5.71
N ASN A 45 -6.37 -18.50 6.78
CA ASN A 45 -7.56 -18.83 7.56
C ASN A 45 -8.70 -17.82 7.39
N PHE A 46 -8.45 -16.68 6.74
CA PHE A 46 -9.45 -15.65 6.50
C PHE A 46 -10.53 -16.16 5.54
N PRO A 47 -11.83 -15.97 5.88
CA PRO A 47 -12.91 -16.41 5.01
C PRO A 47 -12.84 -15.76 3.63
N ARG A 48 -13.05 -16.54 2.56
CA ARG A 48 -13.18 -15.98 1.21
C ARG A 48 -14.47 -15.16 1.11
N LEU A 49 -14.33 -13.85 0.99
CA LEU A 49 -15.44 -12.91 0.88
C LEU A 49 -15.94 -12.83 -0.57
N ASP A 50 -17.21 -12.49 -0.74
CA ASP A 50 -17.85 -12.15 -2.01
C ASP A 50 -19.10 -11.30 -1.74
N GLY A 51 -19.74 -10.72 -2.75
CA GLY A 51 -20.85 -9.82 -2.47
C GLY A 51 -21.32 -8.91 -3.60
N SER A 52 -22.02 -7.85 -3.21
CA SER A 52 -22.49 -6.77 -4.09
C SER A 52 -21.38 -5.72 -4.28
N ALA A 53 -21.33 -5.03 -5.41
CA ALA A 53 -20.23 -4.10 -5.69
C ALA A 53 -20.13 -2.96 -4.65
N GLU A 54 -21.27 -2.52 -4.12
CA GLU A 54 -21.36 -1.47 -3.11
C GLU A 54 -20.80 -1.85 -1.72
N THR A 55 -20.59 -3.15 -1.44
CA THR A 55 -20.05 -3.62 -0.16
C THR A 55 -18.54 -3.84 -0.18
N VAL A 56 -17.89 -3.63 -1.33
CA VAL A 56 -16.43 -3.73 -1.48
C VAL A 56 -15.68 -2.84 -0.48
N PRO A 57 -16.03 -1.55 -0.25
CA PRO A 57 -15.34 -0.72 0.75
C PRO A 57 -15.45 -1.29 2.17
N LEU A 58 -16.62 -1.83 2.55
CA LEU A 58 -16.80 -2.48 3.85
C LEU A 58 -15.91 -3.74 3.98
N ALA A 59 -15.81 -4.52 2.91
CA ALA A 59 -14.94 -5.70 2.86
C ALA A 59 -13.46 -5.33 3.01
N GLN A 60 -13.03 -4.20 2.43
CA GLN A 60 -11.68 -3.67 2.56
C GLN A 60 -11.38 -3.25 4.01
N SER A 61 -12.28 -2.48 4.64
CA SER A 61 -12.14 -2.10 6.06
C SER A 61 -12.11 -3.30 6.99
N LEU A 62 -12.98 -4.29 6.74
CA LEU A 62 -13.00 -5.55 7.50
C LEU A 62 -11.67 -6.29 7.38
N ALA A 63 -11.13 -6.43 6.16
CA ALA A 63 -9.85 -7.09 5.95
C ALA A 63 -8.71 -6.37 6.68
N GLY A 64 -8.66 -5.03 6.60
CA GLY A 64 -7.65 -4.23 7.30
C GLY A 64 -7.64 -4.46 8.82
N VAL A 65 -8.82 -4.46 9.46
CA VAL A 65 -8.93 -4.72 10.92
C VAL A 65 -8.56 -6.15 11.29
N MET A 66 -8.79 -7.12 10.41
CA MET A 66 -8.62 -8.54 10.73
C MET A 66 -7.22 -9.06 10.46
N LEU A 67 -6.54 -8.55 9.42
CA LEU A 67 -5.29 -9.09 8.92
C LEU A 67 -4.04 -8.31 9.35
N ASP A 68 -4.20 -7.21 10.09
CA ASP A 68 -3.10 -6.28 10.41
C ASP A 68 -2.48 -5.64 9.14
N GLU A 69 -3.32 -5.33 8.16
CA GLU A 69 -2.90 -4.81 6.85
C GLU A 69 -3.47 -3.44 6.57
N PHE A 70 -2.78 -2.64 5.73
CA PHE A 70 -3.29 -1.35 5.29
C PHE A 70 -4.58 -1.52 4.44
N PRO A 71 -5.57 -0.62 4.56
CA PRO A 71 -6.88 -0.73 3.90
C PRO A 71 -6.92 -0.80 2.36
N LEU A 72 -5.77 -0.82 1.66
CA LEU A 72 -5.69 -0.94 0.20
C LEU A 72 -5.20 -2.32 -0.28
N MET A 73 -5.10 -3.30 0.62
CA MET A 73 -4.51 -4.61 0.35
C MET A 73 -5.47 -5.77 0.59
N PRO A 74 -6.57 -5.88 -0.16
CA PRO A 74 -6.69 -7.13 -0.91
C PRO A 74 -7.59 -7.03 -2.16
N LEU A 75 -7.00 -6.77 -3.34
CA LEU A 75 -7.70 -6.99 -4.63
C LEU A 75 -8.24 -8.43 -4.77
N ASN A 76 -7.58 -9.42 -4.16
CA ASN A 76 -8.02 -10.82 -4.21
C ASN A 76 -9.13 -11.17 -3.20
N LEU A 77 -9.31 -10.43 -2.10
CA LEU A 77 -10.39 -10.68 -1.13
C LEU A 77 -11.64 -9.83 -1.40
N THR A 78 -11.53 -8.78 -2.23
CA THR A 78 -12.59 -7.79 -2.43
C THR A 78 -13.07 -7.67 -3.88
N ASN A 79 -12.61 -8.56 -4.77
CA ASN A 79 -13.16 -8.71 -6.13
C ASN A 79 -14.51 -9.42 -6.09
N PHE A 80 -15.54 -8.66 -5.73
CA PHE A 80 -16.90 -9.16 -5.57
C PHE A 80 -17.56 -9.41 -6.92
N SER A 81 -18.18 -10.58 -7.06
CA SER A 81 -18.74 -11.06 -8.32
C SER A 81 -20.12 -10.50 -8.65
N GLY A 82 -20.68 -9.66 -7.77
CA GLY A 82 -22.06 -9.20 -7.81
C GLY A 82 -23.01 -10.19 -7.14
N THR A 83 -24.15 -9.68 -6.65
CA THR A 83 -25.09 -10.41 -5.79
C THR A 83 -25.44 -11.80 -6.33
N ASP A 84 -25.87 -11.91 -7.59
CA ASP A 84 -26.31 -13.17 -8.20
C ASP A 84 -25.21 -14.24 -8.22
N GLN A 85 -24.00 -13.86 -8.64
CA GLN A 85 -22.85 -14.77 -8.70
C GLN A 85 -22.31 -15.09 -7.31
N ALA A 86 -22.36 -14.14 -6.37
CA ALA A 86 -21.92 -14.33 -5.00
C ALA A 86 -22.71 -15.46 -4.30
N PHE A 87 -24.03 -15.51 -4.48
CA PHE A 87 -24.86 -16.60 -3.95
C PHE A 87 -24.55 -17.96 -4.59
N GLN A 88 -24.33 -18.02 -5.92
CA GLN A 88 -23.91 -19.25 -6.60
C GLN A 88 -22.53 -19.74 -6.12
N ARG A 89 -21.63 -18.81 -5.83
CA ARG A 89 -20.30 -19.10 -5.30
C ARG A 89 -20.35 -19.57 -3.85
N LEU A 90 -21.27 -19.04 -3.04
CA LEU A 90 -21.52 -19.54 -1.69
C LEU A 90 -22.04 -20.98 -1.73
N GLN A 91 -23.04 -21.25 -2.57
CA GLN A 91 -23.64 -22.58 -2.74
C GLN A 91 -22.61 -23.63 -3.22
N SER A 92 -21.69 -23.24 -4.10
CA SER A 92 -20.62 -24.12 -4.60
C SER A 92 -19.37 -24.19 -3.72
N GLY A 93 -19.36 -23.51 -2.57
CA GLY A 93 -18.22 -23.46 -1.64
C GLY A 93 -17.01 -22.65 -2.12
N LYS A 94 -17.18 -21.88 -3.20
CA LYS A 94 -16.14 -20.99 -3.75
C LYS A 94 -15.96 -19.73 -2.91
N SER A 95 -16.99 -19.25 -2.24
CA SER A 95 -16.93 -18.23 -1.18
C SER A 95 -17.40 -18.82 0.15
N ASN A 96 -17.06 -18.15 1.26
CA ASN A 96 -17.38 -18.60 2.62
C ASN A 96 -18.36 -17.66 3.34
N LEU A 97 -18.26 -16.37 3.07
CA LEU A 97 -19.04 -15.31 3.71
C LEU A 97 -19.40 -14.28 2.65
N LEU A 98 -20.65 -13.84 2.60
CA LEU A 98 -21.09 -12.79 1.70
C LEU A 98 -21.38 -11.49 2.44
N LEU A 99 -21.04 -10.36 1.82
CA LEU A 99 -21.53 -9.04 2.19
C LEU A 99 -22.36 -8.52 1.01
N VAL A 100 -23.68 -8.50 1.13
CA VAL A 100 -24.58 -8.13 0.03
C VAL A 100 -25.52 -7.01 0.45
N SER A 101 -26.04 -6.26 -0.51
CA SER A 101 -27.08 -5.26 -0.28
C SER A 101 -28.38 -5.65 -0.96
N ASP A 102 -29.51 -5.53 -0.25
CA ASP A 102 -30.88 -5.77 -0.75
C ASP A 102 -30.99 -6.86 -1.83
N PRO A 103 -30.61 -8.12 -1.52
CA PRO A 103 -30.65 -9.19 -2.51
C PRO A 103 -32.08 -9.42 -3.01
N PRO A 104 -32.31 -9.51 -4.34
CA PRO A 104 -33.63 -9.77 -4.90
C PRO A 104 -34.29 -11.02 -4.30
N GLN A 105 -35.58 -10.93 -3.95
CA GLN A 105 -36.31 -12.04 -3.34
C GLN A 105 -36.34 -13.28 -4.23
N GLU A 106 -36.32 -13.09 -5.56
CA GLU A 106 -36.26 -14.19 -6.53
C GLU A 106 -35.01 -15.06 -6.36
N ILE A 107 -33.87 -14.46 -6.00
CA ILE A 107 -32.61 -15.18 -5.76
C ILE A 107 -32.71 -16.00 -4.47
N LEU A 108 -33.27 -15.41 -3.41
CA LEU A 108 -33.46 -16.10 -2.12
C LEU A 108 -34.44 -17.28 -2.26
N ASP A 109 -35.54 -17.09 -3.00
CA ASP A 109 -36.52 -18.13 -3.28
C ASP A 109 -35.91 -19.27 -4.11
N GLN A 110 -35.06 -18.94 -5.09
CA GLN A 110 -34.36 -19.93 -5.92
C GLN A 110 -33.40 -20.78 -5.07
N LEU A 111 -32.60 -20.16 -4.20
CA LEU A 111 -31.68 -20.88 -3.31
C LEU A 111 -32.42 -21.87 -2.39
N GLY A 112 -33.57 -21.44 -1.84
CA GLY A 112 -34.41 -22.31 -1.02
C GLY A 112 -34.99 -23.50 -1.80
N GLN A 113 -35.38 -23.31 -3.07
CA GLN A 113 -35.84 -24.40 -3.93
C GLN A 113 -34.73 -25.40 -4.28
N GLU A 114 -33.49 -24.92 -4.39
CA GLU A 114 -32.30 -25.73 -4.65
C GLU A 114 -31.75 -26.41 -3.38
N GLY A 115 -32.38 -26.20 -2.22
CA GLY A 115 -31.99 -26.80 -0.95
C GLY A 115 -30.73 -26.18 -0.33
N CYS A 116 -30.41 -24.95 -0.70
CA CYS A 116 -29.34 -24.18 -0.08
C CYS A 116 -29.93 -23.37 1.09
N ASP A 117 -29.76 -23.88 2.31
CA ASP A 117 -30.11 -23.11 3.50
C ASP A 117 -28.98 -22.13 3.82
N ILE A 118 -29.35 -20.86 3.98
CA ILE A 118 -28.43 -19.78 4.34
C ILE A 118 -28.81 -19.20 5.69
N GLN A 119 -27.82 -18.63 6.37
CA GLN A 119 -28.03 -17.73 7.49
C GLN A 119 -27.71 -16.32 7.00
N MET A 120 -28.71 -15.44 7.04
CA MET A 120 -28.64 -14.06 6.58
C MET A 120 -29.13 -13.15 7.70
N GLU A 121 -28.34 -12.16 8.07
CA GLU A 121 -28.68 -11.17 9.09
C GLU A 121 -28.38 -9.77 8.56
N GLU A 122 -29.19 -8.81 8.97
CA GLU A 122 -28.98 -7.39 8.67
C GLU A 122 -27.76 -6.87 9.43
N LEU A 123 -26.84 -6.23 8.71
CA LEU A 123 -25.65 -5.59 9.27
C LEU A 123 -25.93 -4.12 9.61
N ALA A 124 -26.40 -3.35 8.64
CA ALA A 124 -26.63 -1.93 8.74
C ALA A 124 -27.47 -1.42 7.57
N THR A 125 -28.04 -0.23 7.72
CA THR A 125 -28.71 0.51 6.65
C THR A 125 -27.92 1.79 6.36
N ASP A 126 -27.70 2.08 5.08
CA ASP A 126 -27.00 3.27 4.59
C ASP A 126 -27.87 3.94 3.50
N GLY A 127 -27.43 5.05 2.94
CA GLY A 127 -28.16 5.69 1.85
C GLY A 127 -27.28 6.51 0.93
N LEU A 128 -27.67 6.61 -0.33
CA LEU A 128 -27.03 7.51 -1.29
C LEU A 128 -27.58 8.92 -1.10
N VAL A 129 -26.70 9.88 -0.83
CA VAL A 129 -27.05 11.29 -0.61
C VAL A 129 -26.41 12.17 -1.68
N PHE A 130 -27.08 13.28 -2.00
CA PHE A 130 -26.59 14.27 -2.94
C PHE A 130 -26.17 15.54 -2.23
N VAL A 131 -25.05 16.10 -2.67
CA VAL A 131 -24.42 17.27 -2.06
C VAL A 131 -24.30 18.36 -3.10
N VAL A 132 -24.66 19.58 -2.72
CA VAL A 132 -24.51 20.79 -3.53
C VAL A 132 -23.85 21.87 -2.69
N HIS A 133 -23.44 22.97 -3.33
CA HIS A 133 -23.00 24.15 -2.61
C HIS A 133 -24.14 24.75 -1.77
N ALA A 134 -23.81 25.30 -0.60
CA ALA A 134 -24.77 25.89 0.34
C ALA A 134 -25.58 27.05 -0.26
N ASP A 135 -24.98 27.82 -1.19
CA ASP A 135 -25.63 28.92 -1.90
C ASP A 135 -26.56 28.47 -3.04
N ASN A 136 -26.53 27.18 -3.43
CA ASN A 136 -27.46 26.68 -4.43
C ASN A 136 -28.89 26.71 -3.84
N PRO A 137 -29.88 27.39 -4.46
CA PRO A 137 -31.21 27.53 -3.89
C PRO A 137 -32.07 26.25 -3.98
N VAL A 138 -31.61 25.20 -4.66
CA VAL A 138 -32.33 23.93 -4.73
C VAL A 138 -32.18 23.17 -3.42
N ASP A 139 -33.31 22.86 -2.78
CA ASP A 139 -33.36 22.12 -1.51
C ASP A 139 -33.81 20.66 -1.68
N SER A 140 -34.55 20.36 -2.76
CA SER A 140 -34.99 18.99 -3.04
C SER A 140 -34.99 18.69 -4.53
N LEU A 141 -34.62 17.45 -4.87
CA LEU A 141 -34.71 16.87 -6.21
C LEU A 141 -35.49 15.56 -6.16
N THR A 142 -36.20 15.24 -7.24
CA THR A 142 -36.77 13.90 -7.41
C THR A 142 -35.74 12.93 -7.97
N ILE A 143 -35.95 11.62 -7.80
CA ILE A 143 -35.09 10.60 -8.41
C ILE A 143 -35.03 10.77 -9.93
N ASP A 144 -36.16 11.07 -10.57
CA ASP A 144 -36.20 11.32 -12.01
C ASP A 144 -35.37 12.55 -12.41
N GLN A 145 -35.40 13.63 -11.62
CA GLN A 145 -34.56 14.80 -11.86
C GLN A 145 -33.08 14.49 -11.68
N LEU A 146 -32.71 13.71 -10.66
CA LEU A 146 -31.34 13.26 -10.44
C LEU A 146 -30.85 12.43 -11.64
N ARG A 147 -31.67 11.48 -12.12
CA ARG A 147 -31.37 10.71 -13.32
C ARG A 147 -31.23 11.60 -14.56
N ASP A 148 -32.16 12.54 -14.75
CA ASP A 148 -32.14 13.45 -15.90
C ASP A 148 -30.90 14.38 -15.87
N ILE A 149 -30.42 14.78 -14.69
CA ILE A 149 -29.17 15.53 -14.53
C ILE A 149 -27.96 14.68 -14.97
N TYR A 150 -27.84 13.46 -14.44
CA TYR A 150 -26.69 12.59 -14.70
C TYR A 150 -26.71 11.93 -16.09
N THR A 151 -27.86 11.92 -16.78
CA THR A 151 -27.98 11.57 -18.20
C THR A 151 -27.79 12.76 -19.14
N GLY A 152 -27.58 13.98 -18.62
CA GLY A 152 -27.43 15.20 -19.41
C GLY A 152 -28.73 15.70 -20.06
N THR A 153 -29.89 15.16 -19.66
CA THR A 153 -31.21 15.64 -20.11
C THR A 153 -31.54 17.00 -19.48
N ILE A 154 -31.23 17.17 -18.19
CA ILE A 154 -31.28 18.44 -17.46
C ILE A 154 -29.85 18.96 -17.35
N THR A 155 -29.61 20.17 -17.85
CA THR A 155 -28.24 20.76 -17.91
C THR A 155 -28.16 22.11 -17.21
N ASN A 156 -29.29 22.66 -16.74
CA ASN A 156 -29.34 23.95 -16.10
C ASN A 156 -30.22 23.95 -14.83
N TRP A 157 -29.74 24.57 -13.76
CA TRP A 157 -30.42 24.62 -12.46
C TRP A 157 -31.83 25.21 -12.52
N LYS A 158 -32.11 26.13 -13.46
CA LYS A 158 -33.45 26.71 -13.62
C LYS A 158 -34.52 25.70 -14.01
N GLU A 159 -34.14 24.57 -14.58
CA GLU A 159 -35.05 23.48 -14.96
C GLU A 159 -35.58 22.73 -13.74
N VAL A 160 -34.86 22.81 -12.62
CA VAL A 160 -35.20 22.18 -11.33
C VAL A 160 -35.47 23.21 -10.22
N GLY A 161 -35.68 24.48 -10.59
CA GLY A 161 -36.08 25.54 -9.66
C GLY A 161 -34.94 26.37 -9.07
N GLY A 162 -33.71 26.22 -9.57
CA GLY A 162 -32.56 27.04 -9.19
C GLY A 162 -32.31 28.25 -10.10
N GLU A 163 -31.09 28.80 -10.01
CA GLU A 163 -30.65 29.94 -10.82
C GLU A 163 -30.43 29.55 -12.30
N ASP A 164 -30.36 30.54 -13.20
CA ASP A 164 -29.98 30.28 -14.60
C ASP A 164 -28.47 30.04 -14.70
N ALA A 165 -28.08 28.83 -14.33
CA ALA A 165 -26.70 28.38 -14.27
C ALA A 165 -26.59 26.94 -14.74
N GLU A 166 -25.50 26.63 -15.46
CA GLU A 166 -25.15 25.27 -15.87
C GLU A 166 -25.00 24.35 -14.65
N ILE A 167 -25.42 23.09 -14.77
CA ILE A 167 -25.19 22.08 -13.75
C ILE A 167 -23.86 21.40 -14.02
N LEU A 168 -23.03 21.28 -12.98
CA LEU A 168 -21.78 20.53 -13.01
C LEU A 168 -21.95 19.24 -12.18
N PRO A 169 -22.37 18.12 -12.79
CA PRO A 169 -22.54 16.85 -12.07
C PRO A 169 -21.22 16.11 -11.95
N PHE A 170 -20.75 15.96 -10.73
CA PHE A 170 -19.54 15.25 -10.38
C PHE A 170 -19.84 13.76 -10.19
N GLN A 171 -18.94 12.94 -10.73
CA GLN A 171 -18.87 11.49 -10.55
C GLN A 171 -17.52 11.15 -9.92
N SER A 172 -17.51 10.28 -8.93
CA SER A 172 -16.26 9.77 -8.35
C SER A 172 -15.82 8.52 -9.10
N LEU A 173 -14.69 8.58 -9.81
CA LEU A 173 -14.12 7.42 -10.49
C LEU A 173 -13.44 6.43 -9.52
N THR A 174 -13.17 6.86 -8.27
CA THR A 174 -12.43 6.08 -7.26
C THR A 174 -13.33 5.49 -6.18
N ASP A 175 -14.51 6.07 -5.92
CA ASP A 175 -15.48 5.53 -4.96
C ASP A 175 -16.45 4.53 -5.62
N THR A 176 -16.01 3.27 -5.69
CA THR A 176 -16.81 2.18 -6.27
C THR A 176 -18.10 1.91 -5.49
N GLY A 177 -18.18 2.30 -4.23
CA GLY A 177 -19.32 2.03 -3.35
C GLY A 177 -20.52 2.92 -3.67
N SER A 178 -20.34 4.23 -3.66
CA SER A 178 -21.41 5.18 -3.99
C SER A 178 -21.80 5.13 -5.47
N GLN A 179 -20.84 4.86 -6.38
CA GLN A 179 -21.12 4.64 -7.80
C GLN A 179 -22.09 3.47 -8.02
N ALA A 180 -21.83 2.32 -7.39
CA ALA A 180 -22.70 1.14 -7.52
C ALA A 180 -24.14 1.42 -7.03
N LEU A 181 -24.29 2.17 -5.94
CA LEU A 181 -25.61 2.61 -5.47
C LEU A 181 -26.26 3.63 -6.40
N MET A 182 -25.49 4.54 -6.99
CA MET A 182 -26.01 5.50 -7.96
C MET A 182 -26.56 4.79 -9.21
N ASP A 183 -25.83 3.82 -9.74
CA ASP A 183 -26.26 3.01 -10.87
C ASP A 183 -27.55 2.24 -10.56
N ARG A 184 -27.61 1.62 -9.37
CA ARG A 184 -28.74 0.78 -8.95
C ARG A 184 -29.97 1.57 -8.53
N LEU A 185 -29.82 2.60 -7.69
CA LEU A 185 -30.92 3.30 -7.04
C LEU A 185 -31.44 4.49 -7.85
N VAL A 186 -30.61 5.09 -8.70
CA VAL A 186 -30.97 6.30 -9.45
C VAL A 186 -31.05 6.00 -10.95
N MET A 187 -29.99 5.44 -11.54
CA MET A 187 -29.92 5.28 -12.99
C MET A 187 -30.84 4.18 -13.52
N ASP A 188 -31.09 3.12 -12.74
CA ASP A 188 -32.04 2.05 -13.08
C ASP A 188 -31.79 1.48 -14.49
N GLY A 189 -30.52 1.23 -14.81
CA GLY A 189 -30.06 0.69 -16.10
C GLY A 189 -29.88 1.70 -17.23
N GLN A 190 -30.00 3.01 -16.97
CA GLN A 190 -29.61 4.06 -17.91
C GLN A 190 -28.11 4.38 -17.80
N GLU A 191 -27.48 4.71 -18.93
CA GLU A 191 -26.08 5.14 -18.95
C GLU A 191 -25.96 6.60 -18.50
N MET A 192 -25.01 6.88 -17.60
CA MET A 192 -24.64 8.25 -17.29
C MET A 192 -23.88 8.88 -18.46
N THR A 193 -24.00 10.20 -18.61
CA THR A 193 -23.15 10.94 -19.53
C THR A 193 -21.71 10.98 -19.00
N GLU A 194 -20.74 10.89 -19.89
CA GLU A 194 -19.33 11.17 -19.58
C GLU A 194 -19.18 12.68 -19.34
N PHE A 195 -18.90 13.09 -18.10
CA PHE A 195 -18.57 14.47 -17.78
C PHE A 195 -17.04 14.67 -17.78
N PRO A 196 -16.53 15.87 -18.08
CA PRO A 196 -15.09 16.11 -18.21
C PRO A 196 -14.32 15.72 -16.94
N THR A 197 -13.28 14.91 -17.10
CA THR A 197 -12.36 14.45 -16.05
C THR A 197 -11.50 15.58 -15.47
N ASP A 198 -11.46 16.76 -16.07
CA ASP A 198 -10.66 17.91 -15.57
C ASP A 198 -11.11 18.42 -14.18
N TYR A 199 -12.23 17.92 -13.66
CA TYR A 199 -12.81 18.27 -12.37
C TYR A 199 -12.76 17.13 -11.33
N THR A 200 -12.22 15.95 -11.65
CA THR A 200 -12.17 14.79 -10.72
C THR A 200 -11.19 14.99 -9.55
N ASP A 201 -10.18 15.84 -9.72
CA ASP A 201 -9.22 16.23 -8.66
C ASP A 201 -9.85 16.97 -7.47
N TYR A 202 -11.09 17.43 -7.60
CA TYR A 202 -11.72 18.34 -6.64
C TYR A 202 -12.40 17.61 -5.47
N MET A 203 -12.72 16.31 -5.59
CA MET A 203 -13.40 15.53 -4.53
C MET A 203 -12.54 14.43 -3.89
N THR A 204 -11.39 14.07 -4.49
CA THR A 204 -10.45 13.08 -3.93
C THR A 204 -9.76 13.58 -2.65
N GLY A 205 -9.76 14.89 -2.41
CA GLY A 205 -9.29 15.50 -1.16
C GLY A 205 -10.43 15.95 -0.26
N MET A 206 -11.25 15.06 0.30
CA MET A 206 -12.20 15.47 1.35
C MET A 206 -11.52 15.76 2.71
N GLU A 207 -10.25 15.36 2.90
CA GLU A 207 -9.42 15.78 4.05
C GLU A 207 -8.52 17.00 3.74
N GLU A 208 -8.03 17.14 2.49
CA GLU A 208 -7.16 18.26 2.07
C GLU A 208 -7.90 19.38 1.28
N GLY A 209 -9.21 19.24 1.10
CA GLY A 209 -10.08 20.04 0.23
C GLY A 209 -10.39 21.46 0.67
N GLN A 210 -9.52 22.08 1.47
CA GLN A 210 -9.65 23.50 1.80
C GLN A 210 -9.09 24.44 0.73
N LYS A 211 -8.33 23.94 -0.26
CA LYS A 211 -7.73 24.78 -1.31
C LYS A 211 -8.08 24.41 -2.75
N SER A 212 -8.62 23.22 -2.98
CA SER A 212 -8.83 22.69 -4.34
C SER A 212 -10.28 22.29 -4.62
N PHE A 213 -11.26 22.76 -3.84
CA PHE A 213 -12.66 22.81 -4.27
C PHE A 213 -12.93 24.26 -4.68
N ASP A 214 -13.11 24.60 -5.97
CA ASP A 214 -13.40 25.99 -6.35
C ASP A 214 -14.85 26.41 -6.00
N TYR A 215 -15.48 25.73 -5.01
CA TYR A 215 -16.82 25.97 -4.45
C TYR A 215 -17.82 26.50 -5.49
N SER A 216 -17.84 25.89 -6.68
CA SER A 216 -18.71 26.37 -7.73
C SER A 216 -20.15 26.17 -7.24
N PRO A 217 -20.96 27.24 -7.11
CA PRO A 217 -22.33 27.14 -6.61
C PRO A 217 -23.23 26.26 -7.48
N ASN A 218 -22.70 25.85 -8.63
CA ASN A 218 -23.35 25.11 -9.69
C ASN A 218 -23.08 23.59 -9.65
N ALA A 219 -22.23 23.13 -8.72
CA ALA A 219 -21.84 21.73 -8.60
C ALA A 219 -22.90 20.86 -7.89
N ILE A 220 -23.01 19.61 -8.31
CA ILE A 220 -23.71 18.53 -7.60
C ILE A 220 -22.85 17.27 -7.59
N GLY A 221 -22.76 16.59 -6.45
CA GLY A 221 -22.11 15.29 -6.30
C GLY A 221 -22.97 14.34 -5.45
N TYR A 222 -22.55 13.08 -5.33
CA TYR A 222 -23.15 12.11 -4.42
C TYR A 222 -22.11 11.40 -3.57
N THR A 223 -22.54 10.92 -2.40
CA THR A 223 -21.76 10.08 -1.51
C THR A 223 -22.70 9.23 -0.65
N LEU A 224 -22.15 8.44 0.27
CA LEU A 224 -22.91 7.65 1.23
C LEU A 224 -23.29 8.49 2.46
N TYR A 225 -24.44 8.20 3.06
CA TYR A 225 -24.96 8.92 4.21
C TYR A 225 -23.98 8.88 5.39
N ARG A 226 -23.27 7.76 5.58
CA ARG A 226 -22.23 7.65 6.63
C ARG A 226 -21.12 8.71 6.54
N HIS A 227 -20.81 9.22 5.35
CA HIS A 227 -19.80 10.27 5.13
C HIS A 227 -20.35 11.70 5.35
N THR A 228 -21.63 11.84 5.73
CA THR A 228 -22.24 13.18 5.92
C THR A 228 -21.76 13.90 7.18
N GLN A 229 -21.20 13.19 8.15
CA GLN A 229 -20.59 13.82 9.33
C GLN A 229 -19.29 14.52 8.95
N ASP A 230 -18.47 13.88 8.11
CA ASP A 230 -17.24 14.47 7.57
C ASP A 230 -17.55 15.69 6.69
N LEU A 231 -18.64 15.64 5.92
CA LEU A 231 -19.14 16.79 5.14
C LEU A 231 -19.57 17.98 6.00
N ALA A 232 -20.04 17.77 7.23
CA ALA A 232 -20.44 18.86 8.11
C ALA A 232 -19.23 19.71 8.57
N GLU A 233 -18.03 19.16 8.47
CA GLU A 233 -16.78 19.87 8.77
C GLU A 233 -16.26 20.68 7.58
N VAL A 234 -16.79 20.44 6.37
CA VAL A 234 -16.45 21.19 5.15
C VAL A 234 -17.38 22.41 5.01
N PRO A 235 -16.88 23.65 5.17
CA PRO A 235 -17.71 24.85 5.09
C PRO A 235 -18.19 25.08 3.66
N GLY A 236 -19.50 25.28 3.46
CA GLY A 236 -20.07 25.69 2.16
C GLY A 236 -20.78 24.59 1.36
N LEU A 237 -20.98 23.40 1.93
CA LEU A 237 -21.78 22.34 1.32
C LEU A 237 -23.09 22.12 2.06
N LYS A 238 -24.11 21.62 1.35
CA LYS A 238 -25.38 21.14 1.92
C LYS A 238 -25.86 19.87 1.22
N VAL A 239 -26.57 19.04 1.96
CA VAL A 239 -27.20 17.83 1.43
C VAL A 239 -28.60 18.17 0.89
N VAL A 240 -28.94 17.61 -0.27
CA VAL A 240 -30.23 17.81 -0.95
C VAL A 240 -31.23 16.75 -0.50
N GLU A 241 -32.49 17.14 -0.26
CA GLU A 241 -33.58 16.21 0.02
C GLU A 241 -33.98 15.45 -1.25
N VAL A 242 -34.26 14.15 -1.13
CA VAL A 242 -34.74 13.36 -2.28
C VAL A 242 -36.23 13.08 -2.12
N ASN A 243 -37.03 13.47 -3.12
CA ASN A 243 -38.49 13.43 -3.07
C ASN A 243 -39.09 14.15 -1.84
N GLY A 244 -38.46 15.24 -1.38
CA GLY A 244 -38.87 16.00 -0.20
C GLY A 244 -38.61 15.31 1.14
N VAL A 245 -37.74 14.30 1.17
CA VAL A 245 -37.31 13.62 2.40
C VAL A 245 -35.83 13.91 2.65
N SER A 246 -35.54 14.50 3.81
CA SER A 246 -34.16 14.71 4.26
C SER A 246 -33.52 13.39 4.71
N PRO A 247 -32.25 13.13 4.33
CA PRO A 247 -31.51 12.02 4.89
C PRO A 247 -31.18 12.28 6.36
N SER A 248 -31.34 11.26 7.19
CA SER A 248 -31.02 11.24 8.61
C SER A 248 -30.91 9.79 9.07
N ALA A 249 -30.27 9.53 10.20
CA ALA A 249 -30.15 8.17 10.73
C ALA A 249 -31.52 7.50 10.88
N GLN A 250 -32.55 8.26 11.28
CA GLN A 250 -33.91 7.75 11.39
C GLN A 250 -34.51 7.42 10.01
N THR A 251 -34.49 8.38 9.08
CA THR A 251 -35.14 8.23 7.76
C THR A 251 -34.43 7.21 6.86
N VAL A 252 -33.12 7.04 7.04
CA VAL A 252 -32.34 5.98 6.41
C VAL A 252 -32.70 4.64 7.03
N SER A 253 -32.70 4.51 8.36
CA SER A 253 -32.97 3.25 9.07
C SER A 253 -34.36 2.67 8.80
N ASP A 254 -35.38 3.52 8.69
CA ASP A 254 -36.76 3.09 8.50
C ASP A 254 -37.21 3.08 7.03
N HIS A 255 -36.26 3.27 6.11
CA HIS A 255 -36.46 3.28 4.66
C HIS A 255 -37.46 4.34 4.17
N THR A 256 -37.71 5.40 4.95
CA THR A 256 -38.52 6.54 4.49
C THR A 256 -37.74 7.46 3.56
N TYR A 257 -36.40 7.52 3.70
CA TYR A 257 -35.52 8.14 2.70
C TYR A 257 -35.39 7.22 1.47
N PRO A 258 -35.70 7.70 0.26
CA PRO A 258 -35.97 6.82 -0.87
C PRO A 258 -34.74 6.17 -1.51
N LEU A 259 -33.53 6.64 -1.17
CA LEU A 259 -32.26 6.07 -1.66
C LEU A 259 -31.50 5.34 -0.56
N SER A 260 -32.22 4.72 0.37
CA SER A 260 -31.67 3.83 1.40
C SER A 260 -31.37 2.43 0.86
N THR A 261 -30.38 1.74 1.43
CA THR A 261 -30.10 0.33 1.17
C THR A 261 -29.73 -0.40 2.46
N THR A 262 -30.11 -1.68 2.58
CA THR A 262 -29.70 -2.52 3.71
C THR A 262 -28.59 -3.47 3.30
N TYR A 263 -27.51 -3.47 4.09
CA TYR A 263 -26.41 -4.41 3.99
C TYR A 263 -26.67 -5.64 4.85
N TYR A 264 -26.34 -6.81 4.31
CA TYR A 264 -26.52 -8.12 4.93
C TYR A 264 -25.20 -8.88 4.96
N VAL A 265 -25.02 -9.67 6.02
CA VAL A 265 -24.00 -10.72 6.07
C VAL A 265 -24.66 -12.06 5.84
N VAL A 266 -24.07 -12.90 4.98
CA VAL A 266 -24.63 -14.23 4.64
C VAL A 266 -23.57 -15.31 4.77
N MET A 267 -23.94 -16.44 5.38
CA MET A 267 -23.16 -17.69 5.35
C MET A 267 -24.07 -18.89 5.11
N SER A 268 -23.49 -20.08 4.91
CA SER A 268 -24.29 -21.33 4.91
C SER A 268 -24.91 -21.59 6.29
N ALA A 269 -26.17 -22.04 6.34
CA ALA A 269 -26.80 -22.43 7.60
C ALA A 269 -26.18 -23.69 8.23
N GLN A 270 -25.42 -24.46 7.45
CA GLN A 270 -24.68 -25.64 7.90
C GLN A 270 -23.23 -25.31 8.29
N GLN A 271 -22.87 -24.03 8.42
CA GLN A 271 -21.52 -23.62 8.81
C GLN A 271 -21.14 -24.24 10.17
N ASP A 272 -19.96 -24.87 10.22
CA ASP A 272 -19.44 -25.47 11.45
C ASP A 272 -19.08 -24.35 12.46
N PRO A 273 -19.62 -24.36 13.69
CA PRO A 273 -19.34 -23.37 14.72
C PRO A 273 -17.85 -23.24 15.07
N ASP A 274 -17.04 -24.28 14.85
CA ASP A 274 -15.62 -24.30 15.18
C ASP A 274 -14.72 -23.73 14.05
N THR A 275 -15.28 -22.92 13.14
CA THR A 275 -14.56 -22.36 11.97
C THR A 275 -14.32 -20.84 12.05
N PRO A 276 -13.26 -20.33 11.40
CA PRO A 276 -13.03 -18.88 11.29
C PRO A 276 -14.19 -18.11 10.63
N THR A 277 -14.89 -18.72 9.66
CA THR A 277 -16.09 -18.14 9.02
C THR A 277 -17.20 -17.86 10.01
N TYR A 278 -17.51 -18.83 10.88
CA TYR A 278 -18.54 -18.67 11.91
C TYR A 278 -18.16 -17.57 12.90
N ALA A 279 -16.88 -17.54 13.31
CA ALA A 279 -16.34 -16.48 14.17
C ALA A 279 -16.50 -15.10 13.55
N LEU A 280 -16.10 -14.92 12.29
CA LEU A 280 -16.17 -13.63 11.59
C LEU A 280 -17.62 -13.16 11.38
N TYR A 281 -18.52 -14.07 10.97
CA TYR A 281 -19.96 -13.78 10.82
C TYR A 281 -20.56 -13.22 12.11
N HIS A 282 -20.32 -13.87 13.24
CA HIS A 282 -20.87 -13.45 14.52
C HIS A 282 -20.18 -12.21 15.09
N TRP A 283 -18.89 -12.03 14.80
CA TRP A 283 -18.17 -10.83 15.18
C TRP A 283 -18.70 -9.58 14.47
N LEU A 284 -19.01 -9.66 13.17
CA LEU A 284 -19.64 -8.56 12.40
C LEU A 284 -20.98 -8.09 13.01
N LEU A 285 -21.72 -9.02 13.63
CA LEU A 285 -22.99 -8.76 14.32
C LEU A 285 -22.82 -8.30 15.79
N SER A 286 -21.59 -8.33 16.30
CA SER A 286 -21.29 -7.91 17.67
C SER A 286 -21.09 -6.40 17.77
N THR A 287 -21.13 -5.85 18.98
CA THR A 287 -20.78 -4.44 19.25
C THR A 287 -19.42 -4.04 18.67
N GLN A 288 -18.43 -4.96 18.68
CA GLN A 288 -17.10 -4.68 18.15
C GLN A 288 -17.12 -4.59 16.62
N GLY A 289 -17.79 -5.52 15.93
CA GLY A 289 -17.90 -5.48 14.46
C GLY A 289 -18.75 -4.33 13.94
N GLN A 290 -19.78 -3.93 14.70
CA GLN A 290 -20.62 -2.78 14.36
C GLN A 290 -19.84 -1.44 14.39
N ARG A 291 -18.66 -1.37 14.99
CA ARG A 291 -17.78 -0.20 14.88
C ARG A 291 -17.27 0.03 13.44
N LEU A 292 -17.17 -1.02 12.61
CA LEU A 292 -16.87 -0.88 11.18
C LEU A 292 -17.98 -0.16 10.40
N LEU A 293 -19.17 -0.06 11.00
CA LEU A 293 -20.38 0.49 10.40
C LEU A 293 -20.75 1.82 11.07
N GLU A 294 -19.81 2.45 11.80
CA GLU A 294 -19.99 3.80 12.35
C GLU A 294 -20.38 4.77 11.23
N GLY A 295 -21.42 5.59 11.47
CA GLY A 295 -22.04 6.46 10.46
C GLY A 295 -23.25 5.86 9.73
N CYS A 296 -23.38 4.53 9.66
CA CYS A 296 -24.60 3.87 9.18
C CYS A 296 -25.71 3.86 10.26
N ALA A 297 -26.95 3.66 9.84
CA ALA A 297 -28.03 3.36 10.78
C ALA A 297 -27.97 1.88 11.21
N SER A 298 -27.75 1.62 12.51
CA SER A 298 -27.63 0.26 13.05
C SER A 298 -29.00 -0.35 13.37
N VAL A 299 -29.19 -1.62 13.02
CA VAL A 299 -30.51 -2.30 13.07
C VAL A 299 -30.65 -3.30 14.23
N SER A 300 -29.55 -3.82 14.81
CA SER A 300 -29.55 -4.59 16.06
C SER A 300 -28.14 -4.90 16.57
N GLN A 301 -27.91 -4.74 17.88
CA GLN A 301 -26.65 -5.09 18.54
C GLN A 301 -26.81 -6.37 19.38
N LYS A 302 -25.93 -7.35 19.19
CA LYS A 302 -25.76 -8.47 20.13
C LYS A 302 -24.63 -8.11 21.11
N GLU A 303 -24.92 -8.10 22.42
CA GLU A 303 -24.00 -7.63 23.49
C GLU A 303 -22.71 -8.47 23.61
N GLU A 304 -22.71 -9.73 23.18
CA GLU A 304 -21.55 -10.62 23.16
C GLU A 304 -21.39 -11.25 21.76
N ASP A 305 -20.14 -11.49 21.32
CA ASP A 305 -19.92 -12.40 20.21
C ASP A 305 -20.39 -13.80 20.67
N GLY A 306 -21.45 -14.30 20.05
CA GLY A 306 -21.99 -15.63 20.35
C GLY A 306 -21.13 -16.76 19.80
N SER A 307 -19.91 -16.46 19.34
CA SER A 307 -19.05 -17.40 18.63
C SER A 307 -18.16 -18.22 19.58
N GLY A 308 -17.92 -17.71 20.79
CA GLY A 308 -17.00 -18.33 21.75
C GLY A 308 -15.53 -18.09 21.40
N TYR A 309 -15.23 -17.17 20.49
CA TYR A 309 -13.88 -16.75 20.14
C TYR A 309 -13.50 -15.44 20.81
N ALA A 310 -12.20 -15.21 21.02
CA ALA A 310 -11.65 -13.88 21.29
C ALA A 310 -10.81 -13.50 20.08
N ILE A 311 -11.35 -12.60 19.25
CA ILE A 311 -10.75 -12.21 17.97
C ILE A 311 -9.76 -11.07 18.18
N THR A 312 -8.54 -11.22 17.65
CA THR A 312 -7.55 -10.14 17.58
C THR A 312 -7.94 -9.16 16.48
N THR A 313 -7.93 -7.85 16.77
CA THR A 313 -8.35 -6.79 15.84
C THR A 313 -7.36 -5.63 15.84
N HIS A 314 -7.13 -5.05 14.67
CA HIS A 314 -6.16 -4.00 14.36
C HIS A 314 -6.86 -2.71 13.95
N TRP A 315 -7.52 -2.05 14.91
CA TRP A 315 -8.32 -0.85 14.65
C TRP A 315 -7.50 0.35 14.18
N GLU A 316 -6.23 0.40 14.59
CA GLU A 316 -5.22 1.36 14.16
C GLU A 316 -5.01 1.37 12.64
N ARG A 317 -5.44 0.31 11.92
CA ARG A 317 -5.39 0.25 10.45
C ARG A 317 -6.51 1.04 9.77
N LEU A 318 -7.59 1.35 10.49
CA LEU A 318 -8.71 2.18 9.99
C LEU A 318 -8.67 3.61 10.46
N GLU A 319 -7.84 3.92 11.46
CA GLU A 319 -7.55 5.30 11.77
C GLU A 319 -6.94 5.91 10.49
N PRO A 320 -7.43 7.07 10.02
CA PRO A 320 -6.75 7.80 8.97
C PRO A 320 -5.28 7.81 9.36
N ILE A 321 -4.40 7.37 8.44
CA ILE A 321 -2.98 7.61 8.63
C ILE A 321 -2.91 9.11 8.84
N ASP A 322 -2.65 9.52 10.08
CA ASP A 322 -2.62 10.90 10.53
C ASP A 322 -1.88 11.65 9.43
N THR A 323 -2.60 12.42 8.60
CA THR A 323 -2.04 12.91 7.33
C THR A 323 -0.84 13.70 7.77
N PRO A 324 0.40 13.25 7.52
CA PRO A 324 1.53 14.05 7.90
C PRO A 324 1.31 15.30 7.07
N ASN A 325 1.04 16.43 7.73
CA ASN A 325 0.99 17.72 7.04
C ASN A 325 2.21 17.70 6.13
N ALA A 326 2.02 17.91 4.83
CA ALA A 326 3.09 18.11 3.87
C ALA A 326 3.82 19.41 4.26
N GLN A 327 4.50 19.38 5.41
CA GLN A 327 5.19 20.49 6.01
C GLN A 327 6.38 20.71 5.11
N ARG A 328 6.35 21.87 4.47
CA ARG A 328 7.45 22.30 3.64
C ARG A 328 8.42 23.06 4.53
N CYS A 329 9.69 22.81 4.32
CA CYS A 329 10.77 23.60 4.90
C CYS A 329 10.66 25.07 4.46
N TYR A 330 10.13 25.30 3.25
CA TYR A 330 9.92 26.62 2.67
C TYR A 330 8.44 26.89 2.37
N GLU A 331 7.98 28.11 2.65
CA GLU A 331 6.61 28.54 2.30
C GLU A 331 6.40 28.59 0.78
N SER A 332 7.46 28.85 0.02
CA SER A 332 7.42 28.95 -1.45
C SER A 332 7.88 27.65 -2.10
N TYR A 333 7.36 27.37 -3.30
CA TYR A 333 7.84 26.27 -4.13
C TYR A 333 9.34 26.43 -4.44
N THR A 334 10.08 25.32 -4.42
CA THR A 334 11.51 25.26 -4.71
C THR A 334 11.82 24.17 -5.73
N ASP A 335 12.31 24.58 -6.89
CA ASP A 335 12.70 23.73 -8.02
C ASP A 335 14.15 23.24 -7.95
N HIS A 336 14.84 23.51 -6.85
CA HIS A 336 16.22 23.11 -6.61
C HIS A 336 16.47 22.97 -5.11
N LEU A 337 17.48 22.17 -4.75
CA LEU A 337 17.93 22.05 -3.36
C LEU A 337 18.66 23.33 -2.92
N ILE A 338 18.17 23.95 -1.85
CA ILE A 338 18.87 25.05 -1.18
C ILE A 338 19.78 24.41 -0.12
N PRO A 339 21.11 24.65 -0.11
CA PRO A 339 21.97 24.06 0.92
C PRO A 339 21.62 24.52 2.34
N SER A 340 21.64 23.60 3.31
CA SER A 340 21.48 23.90 4.74
C SER A 340 22.12 22.81 5.60
N GLU A 341 22.62 23.19 6.77
CA GLU A 341 23.09 22.24 7.80
C GLU A 341 21.94 21.76 8.71
N GLU A 342 20.72 22.30 8.54
CA GLU A 342 19.59 22.03 9.44
C GLU A 342 18.73 20.83 9.03
N TYR A 343 18.84 20.35 7.78
CA TYR A 343 17.95 19.29 7.29
C TYR A 343 18.18 17.92 7.94
N GLY A 344 19.44 17.63 8.28
CA GLY A 344 19.88 16.24 8.50
C GLY A 344 19.84 15.43 7.20
N SER A 345 19.82 14.10 7.32
CA SER A 345 19.79 13.22 6.15
C SER A 345 18.52 13.40 5.31
N LEU A 346 18.71 13.62 4.02
CA LEU A 346 17.66 13.74 3.03
C LEU A 346 17.35 12.37 2.40
N VAL A 347 16.09 12.19 2.07
CA VAL A 347 15.57 11.04 1.35
C VAL A 347 14.70 11.52 0.18
N PRO A 348 14.74 10.85 -0.98
CA PRO A 348 13.80 11.13 -2.05
C PRO A 348 12.36 10.81 -1.60
N TYR A 349 11.39 11.47 -2.23
CA TYR A 349 9.97 11.10 -2.17
C TYR A 349 9.36 11.26 -3.56
N ILE A 350 8.27 10.53 -3.84
CA ILE A 350 7.54 10.63 -5.11
C ILE A 350 6.44 11.67 -4.96
N GLY A 351 6.37 12.64 -5.87
CA GLY A 351 5.31 13.63 -5.88
C GLY A 351 4.50 13.70 -7.17
N GLY A 352 4.79 12.84 -8.15
CA GLY A 352 4.05 12.82 -9.42
C GLY A 352 4.59 11.80 -10.43
N ARG A 353 3.97 11.82 -11.63
CA ARG A 353 4.40 11.09 -12.82
C ARG A 353 4.52 12.03 -14.01
N VAL A 354 5.46 11.74 -14.91
CA VAL A 354 5.66 12.51 -16.15
C VAL A 354 4.93 11.81 -17.31
N HIS A 355 3.87 12.41 -17.86
CA HIS A 355 3.03 11.80 -18.92
C HIS A 355 3.66 11.77 -20.34
N THR A 356 4.90 12.22 -20.54
CA THR A 356 5.43 12.49 -21.91
C THR A 356 6.18 11.34 -22.57
N ASN A 357 6.40 10.22 -21.88
CA ASN A 357 7.17 9.07 -22.38
C ASN A 357 6.44 7.75 -22.09
N ALA A 358 6.53 6.80 -23.02
CA ALA A 358 5.83 5.52 -23.02
C ALA A 358 6.17 4.59 -21.82
N GLU A 359 7.06 5.02 -20.92
CA GLU A 359 7.58 4.26 -19.78
C GLU A 359 7.14 4.81 -18.40
N GLY A 360 6.44 5.96 -18.33
CA GLY A 360 5.75 6.41 -17.10
C GLY A 360 6.64 6.63 -15.87
N ASN A 361 7.72 7.42 -16.00
CA ASN A 361 8.67 7.68 -14.92
C ASN A 361 8.09 8.58 -13.82
N TRP A 362 8.55 8.36 -12.58
CA TRP A 362 8.21 9.17 -11.42
C TRP A 362 8.94 10.50 -11.40
N LEU A 363 8.31 11.49 -10.75
CA LEU A 363 8.89 12.78 -10.44
C LEU A 363 9.18 12.86 -8.94
N TYR A 364 10.44 13.12 -8.61
CA TYR A 364 10.98 13.05 -7.26
C TYR A 364 11.23 14.42 -6.67
N GLY A 365 10.95 14.56 -5.38
CA GLY A 365 11.44 15.63 -4.54
C GLY A 365 12.33 15.07 -3.43
N LEU A 366 12.85 15.94 -2.58
CA LEU A 366 13.63 15.59 -1.39
C LEU A 366 12.89 16.00 -0.14
N ALA A 367 12.90 15.12 0.85
CA ALA A 367 12.35 15.35 2.18
C ALA A 367 13.37 14.98 3.25
N THR A 368 13.17 15.48 4.47
CA THR A 368 13.86 14.95 5.64
C THR A 368 13.35 13.56 5.95
N ARG A 369 14.13 12.80 6.74
CA ARG A 369 13.73 11.46 7.22
C ARG A 369 12.43 11.42 8.03
N ASP A 370 11.98 12.54 8.56
CA ASP A 370 10.72 12.65 9.32
C ASP A 370 9.55 13.15 8.45
N GLY A 371 9.75 13.27 7.13
CA GLY A 371 8.70 13.64 6.19
C GLY A 371 8.51 15.15 5.98
N VAL A 372 9.50 15.99 6.27
CA VAL A 372 9.42 17.43 5.95
C VAL A 372 9.93 17.67 4.53
N ILE A 373 9.10 18.20 3.65
CA ILE A 373 9.44 18.47 2.24
C ILE A 373 10.49 19.59 2.15
N VAL A 374 11.64 19.31 1.55
CA VAL A 374 12.74 20.25 1.35
C VAL A 374 12.74 20.84 -0.06
N THR A 375 12.39 20.03 -1.06
CA THR A 375 12.23 20.44 -2.45
C THR A 375 10.94 19.88 -3.02
N ASP A 376 10.34 20.60 -3.96
CA ASP A 376 9.20 20.09 -4.73
C ASP A 376 9.59 18.91 -5.61
N PRO A 377 8.61 18.10 -6.08
CA PRO A 377 8.88 17.02 -7.00
C PRO A 377 9.25 17.62 -8.36
N VAL A 378 10.53 17.80 -8.60
CA VAL A 378 11.07 18.45 -9.81
C VAL A 378 12.18 17.66 -10.46
N PHE A 379 12.67 16.59 -9.82
CA PHE A 379 13.74 15.75 -10.35
C PHE A 379 13.14 14.54 -11.07
N ASP A 380 13.60 14.26 -12.29
CA ASP A 380 13.27 13.02 -13.00
C ASP A 380 13.89 11.79 -12.33
N ASP A 381 14.99 11.99 -11.59
CA ASP A 381 15.64 10.95 -10.81
C ASP A 381 16.41 11.56 -9.63
N ALA A 382 16.40 10.85 -8.50
CA ALA A 382 17.11 11.20 -7.28
C ALA A 382 17.73 9.95 -6.66
N MET A 383 19.03 9.76 -6.86
CA MET A 383 19.73 8.52 -6.53
C MET A 383 20.81 8.75 -5.47
N ASN A 384 21.02 7.79 -4.57
CA ASN A 384 22.23 7.74 -3.76
C ASN A 384 23.34 7.04 -4.55
N LEU A 385 24.48 7.69 -4.74
CA LEU A 385 25.63 7.10 -5.44
C LEU A 385 26.20 5.86 -4.74
N ARG A 386 25.94 5.68 -3.45
CA ARG A 386 26.24 4.44 -2.71
C ARG A 386 25.32 3.27 -3.08
N SER A 387 24.09 3.56 -3.46
CA SER A 387 23.05 2.57 -3.77
C SER A 387 22.85 2.35 -5.27
N THR A 388 23.57 3.08 -6.13
CA THR A 388 23.50 2.84 -7.57
C THR A 388 24.11 1.47 -7.89
N PRO A 389 23.39 0.58 -8.58
CA PRO A 389 23.97 -0.61 -9.16
C PRO A 389 24.83 -0.18 -10.35
N MET A 390 26.01 0.40 -10.07
CA MET A 390 27.07 0.40 -11.06
C MET A 390 27.38 -1.07 -11.35
N PRO A 391 27.44 -1.48 -12.63
CA PRO A 391 27.64 -2.87 -12.96
C PRO A 391 28.95 -3.35 -12.29
N TRP A 392 28.81 -4.20 -11.29
CA TRP A 392 29.82 -5.19 -10.91
C TRP A 392 31.10 -4.73 -10.18
N THR A 393 31.07 -3.67 -9.36
CA THR A 393 32.16 -3.45 -8.38
C THR A 393 31.62 -3.04 -7.02
N GLY A 394 31.86 -3.89 -6.01
CA GLY A 394 31.51 -3.61 -4.61
C GLY A 394 32.06 -2.27 -4.12
N THR A 395 31.13 -1.43 -3.67
CA THR A 395 31.22 -0.56 -2.49
C THR A 395 32.49 0.23 -2.23
N SER A 396 32.45 1.49 -2.65
CA SER A 396 32.95 2.62 -1.84
C SER A 396 32.61 3.99 -2.47
N SER A 397 31.43 4.11 -3.08
CA SER A 397 30.92 5.40 -3.52
C SER A 397 30.61 6.31 -2.32
N PRO A 398 30.81 7.62 -2.45
CA PRO A 398 30.58 8.58 -1.39
C PRO A 398 29.08 8.74 -1.14
N ASP A 399 28.72 9.15 0.07
CA ASP A 399 27.33 9.39 0.45
C ASP A 399 26.84 10.72 -0.13
N MET A 400 26.52 10.70 -1.42
CA MET A 400 26.09 11.85 -2.20
C MET A 400 24.83 11.49 -3.00
N LEU A 401 23.97 12.48 -3.18
CA LEU A 401 22.81 12.41 -4.04
C LEU A 401 23.18 12.86 -5.45
N LEU A 402 22.77 12.08 -6.45
CA LEU A 402 22.70 12.51 -7.84
C LEU A 402 21.26 12.90 -8.16
N LEU A 403 21.08 14.17 -8.53
CA LEU A 403 19.79 14.76 -8.88
C LEU A 403 19.76 15.05 -10.37
N THR A 404 18.78 14.50 -11.07
CA THR A 404 18.66 14.61 -12.53
C THR A 404 17.38 15.32 -12.91
N THR A 405 17.48 16.21 -13.90
CA THR A 405 16.34 16.76 -14.64
C THR A 405 16.54 16.60 -16.13
N LYS A 406 15.44 16.48 -16.86
CA LYS A 406 15.41 16.42 -18.32
C LYS A 406 14.45 17.47 -18.84
N ASP A 407 14.99 18.42 -19.60
CA ASP A 407 14.18 19.20 -20.54
C ASP A 407 14.13 18.45 -21.88
N GLN A 408 13.19 18.80 -22.77
CA GLN A 408 12.90 18.12 -24.05
C GLN A 408 14.11 17.85 -24.95
N THR A 409 15.27 18.45 -24.68
CA THR A 409 16.50 18.32 -25.46
C THR A 409 17.78 18.08 -24.67
N GLN A 410 17.78 18.21 -23.34
CA GLN A 410 19.01 18.17 -22.52
C GLN A 410 18.77 17.57 -21.12
N THR A 411 19.68 16.70 -20.69
CA THR A 411 19.77 16.21 -19.31
C THR A 411 20.66 17.15 -18.51
N GLN A 412 20.20 17.56 -17.32
CA GLN A 412 20.99 18.31 -16.36
C GLN A 412 21.14 17.51 -15.07
N LEU A 413 22.37 17.46 -14.56
CA LEU A 413 22.73 16.71 -13.36
C LEU A 413 23.30 17.66 -12.33
N GLY A 414 22.95 17.42 -11.07
CA GLY A 414 23.55 18.07 -9.90
C GLY A 414 23.91 17.05 -8.84
N LEU A 415 24.94 17.35 -8.06
CA LEU A 415 25.34 16.56 -6.90
C LEU A 415 25.02 17.32 -5.62
N ALA A 416 24.56 16.61 -4.61
CA ALA A 416 24.39 17.13 -3.26
C ALA A 416 25.00 16.18 -2.22
N ALA A 417 25.35 16.71 -1.06
CA ALA A 417 25.53 15.87 0.11
C ALA A 417 24.23 15.15 0.46
N SER A 418 24.30 13.93 0.98
CA SER A 418 23.14 13.20 1.49
C SER A 418 22.42 13.91 2.63
N ASP A 419 23.09 14.82 3.35
CA ASP A 419 22.53 15.68 4.40
C ASP A 419 22.10 17.08 3.92
N GLY A 420 22.26 17.36 2.62
CA GLY A 420 21.92 18.66 2.02
C GLY A 420 22.82 19.83 2.41
N SER A 421 23.96 19.59 3.06
CA SER A 421 24.92 20.64 3.47
C SER A 421 25.53 21.39 2.28
N TRP A 422 25.60 20.77 1.10
CA TRP A 422 26.01 21.42 -0.14
C TRP A 422 25.26 20.85 -1.34
N TYR A 423 25.15 21.67 -2.39
CA TYR A 423 24.55 21.32 -3.68
C TYR A 423 25.27 22.07 -4.81
N THR A 424 25.61 21.38 -5.89
CA THR A 424 26.32 21.98 -7.03
C THR A 424 25.43 22.77 -7.97
N GLY A 425 24.10 22.63 -7.88
CA GLY A 425 23.20 23.01 -8.97
C GLY A 425 23.19 21.98 -10.10
N GLN A 426 22.22 22.10 -11.02
CA GLN A 426 22.08 21.26 -12.20
C GLN A 426 23.00 21.71 -13.35
N ILE A 427 24.30 21.77 -13.06
CA ILE A 427 25.31 22.39 -13.95
C ILE A 427 26.11 21.37 -14.76
N PHE A 428 25.82 20.08 -14.62
CA PHE A 428 26.51 19.00 -15.34
C PHE A 428 25.60 18.37 -16.39
N GLN A 429 26.20 17.78 -17.42
CA GLN A 429 25.48 17.04 -18.48
C GLN A 429 25.74 15.53 -18.43
N GLY A 430 26.67 15.09 -17.56
CA GLY A 430 26.94 13.66 -17.38
C GLY A 430 27.77 13.36 -16.15
N LEU A 431 27.65 12.13 -15.67
CA LEU A 431 28.47 11.49 -14.65
C LEU A 431 29.27 10.38 -15.37
N LEU A 432 30.60 10.40 -15.29
CA LEU A 432 31.44 9.33 -15.84
C LEU A 432 31.56 8.16 -14.86
N CYS A 433 31.89 8.46 -13.61
CA CYS A 433 32.04 7.47 -12.55
C CYS A 433 31.98 8.15 -11.17
N SER A 434 31.73 7.35 -10.13
CA SER A 434 31.82 7.77 -8.73
C SER A 434 32.54 6.70 -7.92
N TYR A 435 33.41 7.13 -7.00
CA TYR A 435 34.16 6.28 -6.09
C TYR A 435 34.66 7.07 -4.88
N GLU A 436 35.47 6.50 -3.98
CA GLU A 436 35.94 7.11 -2.72
C GLU A 436 36.38 8.58 -2.79
N LEU A 437 37.04 9.00 -3.87
CA LEU A 437 37.50 10.38 -4.03
C LEU A 437 36.41 11.38 -4.40
N GLY A 438 35.24 10.92 -4.86
CA GLY A 438 34.16 11.77 -5.34
C GLY A 438 33.49 11.24 -6.60
N ALA A 439 32.81 12.14 -7.30
CA ALA A 439 32.18 11.89 -8.59
C ALA A 439 32.87 12.68 -9.70
N LEU A 440 33.25 11.99 -10.78
CA LEU A 440 33.83 12.61 -11.97
C LEU A 440 32.71 13.00 -12.94
N MET A 441 32.47 14.30 -13.04
CA MET A 441 31.36 14.89 -13.80
C MET A 441 31.83 15.52 -15.11
N ILE A 442 30.92 15.61 -16.08
CA ILE A 442 31.09 16.35 -17.33
C ILE A 442 30.27 17.63 -17.25
N SER A 443 30.95 18.79 -17.29
CA SER A 443 30.30 20.10 -17.34
C SER A 443 29.55 20.33 -18.65
N GLN A 444 28.67 21.33 -18.69
CA GLN A 444 27.95 21.73 -19.91
C GLN A 444 28.87 22.12 -21.09
N THR A 445 30.12 22.51 -20.83
CA THR A 445 31.12 22.82 -21.87
C THR A 445 31.92 21.60 -22.32
N GLY A 446 31.72 20.44 -21.68
CA GLY A 446 32.44 19.19 -21.96
C GLY A 446 33.72 19.00 -21.13
N ASP A 447 34.06 19.96 -20.25
CA ASP A 447 35.21 19.84 -19.35
C ASP A 447 34.92 18.86 -18.22
N LEU A 448 35.94 18.10 -17.80
CA LEU A 448 35.86 17.17 -16.67
C LEU A 448 36.06 17.89 -15.34
N VAL A 449 35.23 17.56 -14.36
CA VAL A 449 35.25 18.14 -13.01
C VAL A 449 35.13 17.03 -11.99
N MET A 450 36.10 16.93 -11.08
CA MET A 450 35.98 16.08 -9.90
C MET A 450 35.22 16.83 -8.82
N VAL A 451 34.15 16.23 -8.31
CA VAL A 451 33.39 16.73 -7.15
C VAL A 451 33.66 15.82 -5.97
N SER A 452 34.41 16.30 -4.99
CA SER A 452 34.73 15.53 -3.78
C SER A 452 33.53 15.45 -2.82
N PRO A 453 33.56 14.51 -1.85
CA PRO A 453 32.45 14.32 -0.89
C PRO A 453 32.10 15.55 -0.05
N ASP A 454 33.04 16.50 0.09
CA ASP A 454 32.83 17.78 0.79
C ASP A 454 32.25 18.89 -0.13
N GLY A 455 31.93 18.56 -1.38
CA GLY A 455 31.36 19.48 -2.37
C GLY A 455 32.38 20.31 -3.14
N THR A 456 33.68 20.12 -2.91
CA THR A 456 34.72 20.86 -3.64
C THR A 456 34.75 20.43 -5.10
N GLN A 457 34.58 21.40 -6.02
CA GLN A 457 34.66 21.19 -7.45
C GLN A 457 36.04 21.55 -7.96
N SER A 458 36.77 20.57 -8.49
CA SER A 458 38.12 20.76 -9.04
C SER A 458 38.17 20.36 -10.51
N PRO A 459 38.72 21.21 -11.40
CA PRO A 459 38.98 20.80 -12.78
C PRO A 459 39.81 19.52 -12.81
N PHE A 460 39.38 18.54 -13.59
CA PHE A 460 40.08 17.27 -13.75
C PHE A 460 40.72 17.24 -15.14
N HIS A 461 42.05 17.12 -15.19
CA HIS A 461 42.80 17.19 -16.44
C HIS A 461 43.39 15.83 -16.77
N LEU A 462 43.06 15.32 -17.94
CA LEU A 462 43.68 14.12 -18.46
C LEU A 462 45.11 14.44 -18.94
N SER A 463 46.05 13.53 -18.74
CA SER A 463 47.43 13.68 -19.23
C SER A 463 47.51 13.76 -20.76
N GLU A 464 46.50 13.24 -21.45
CA GLU A 464 46.32 13.33 -22.89
C GLU A 464 44.83 13.28 -23.27
N ASN A 465 44.51 13.69 -24.50
CA ASN A 465 43.14 13.64 -25.01
C ASN A 465 42.80 12.21 -25.45
N VAL A 466 41.80 11.62 -24.79
CA VAL A 466 41.22 10.32 -25.16
C VAL A 466 39.70 10.44 -25.32
N SER A 467 39.13 9.58 -26.16
CA SER A 467 37.68 9.45 -26.25
C SER A 467 37.14 8.85 -24.96
N LEU A 468 36.21 9.55 -24.31
CA LEU A 468 35.52 9.07 -23.13
C LEU A 468 34.60 7.90 -23.47
N PRO A 469 34.40 6.95 -22.54
CA PRO A 469 33.53 5.80 -22.78
C PRO A 469 32.07 6.24 -22.93
N THR A 470 31.37 5.58 -23.85
CA THR A 470 29.92 5.69 -24.10
C THR A 470 29.12 4.64 -23.33
N LEU A 471 29.78 3.57 -22.89
CA LEU A 471 29.25 2.47 -22.09
C LEU A 471 29.93 2.43 -20.71
N TYR A 472 29.43 1.60 -19.80
CA TYR A 472 29.98 1.46 -18.45
C TYR A 472 31.46 1.00 -18.49
N PRO A 473 32.41 1.81 -17.99
CA PRO A 473 33.80 1.41 -17.92
C PRO A 473 34.01 0.34 -16.84
N THR A 474 35.05 -0.49 -17.01
CA THR A 474 35.54 -1.39 -15.97
C THR A 474 36.24 -0.58 -14.89
N MET A 475 35.92 -0.84 -13.63
CA MET A 475 36.50 -0.15 -12.48
C MET A 475 37.36 -1.12 -11.66
N ASP A 476 38.54 -0.67 -11.25
CA ASP A 476 39.35 -1.30 -10.20
C ASP A 476 40.14 -0.19 -9.53
N TRP A 477 39.80 0.14 -8.29
CA TRP A 477 40.31 1.34 -7.64
C TRP A 477 41.84 1.38 -7.63
N PRO A 478 42.48 2.48 -8.10
CA PRO A 478 41.91 3.78 -8.49
C PRO A 478 41.75 4.03 -9.98
N TYR A 479 41.67 2.97 -10.76
CA TYR A 479 41.63 3.01 -12.21
C TYR A 479 40.21 2.84 -12.77
N MET A 480 39.94 3.61 -13.81
CA MET A 480 38.81 3.41 -14.71
C MET A 480 39.36 2.94 -16.06
N ALA A 481 38.86 1.83 -16.58
CA ALA A 481 39.37 1.22 -17.81
C ALA A 481 38.26 0.94 -18.81
N TRP A 482 38.52 1.16 -20.10
CA TRP A 482 37.55 0.89 -21.16
C TRP A 482 38.22 0.48 -22.47
N SER A 483 37.41 -0.02 -23.40
CA SER A 483 37.81 -0.26 -24.79
C SER A 483 37.43 0.95 -25.64
N THR A 484 38.35 1.44 -26.48
CA THR A 484 38.03 2.45 -27.50
C THR A 484 37.30 1.87 -28.72
N ASP A 485 37.31 0.54 -28.86
CA ASP A 485 36.53 -0.19 -29.85
C ASP A 485 35.37 -0.93 -29.16
N GLU A 486 34.16 -0.37 -29.28
CA GLU A 486 32.93 -0.94 -28.71
C GLU A 486 32.61 -2.36 -29.22
N SER A 487 33.25 -2.82 -30.30
CA SER A 487 33.09 -4.20 -30.79
C SER A 487 33.94 -5.23 -30.06
N THR A 488 34.80 -4.81 -29.13
CA THR A 488 35.70 -5.68 -28.38
C THR A 488 35.55 -5.52 -26.86
N THR A 489 35.86 -6.59 -26.12
CA THR A 489 35.94 -6.58 -24.66
C THR A 489 37.36 -6.32 -24.14
N THR A 490 38.31 -6.02 -25.04
CA THR A 490 39.72 -5.84 -24.66
C THR A 490 39.94 -4.41 -24.20
N LEU A 491 40.28 -4.23 -22.92
CA LEU A 491 40.56 -2.92 -22.34
C LEU A 491 41.89 -2.36 -22.86
N ASP A 492 41.87 -1.16 -23.44
CA ASP A 492 43.01 -0.51 -24.10
C ASP A 492 43.30 0.92 -23.59
N VAL A 493 42.44 1.46 -22.74
CA VAL A 493 42.65 2.73 -22.02
C VAL A 493 42.39 2.52 -20.53
N TYR A 494 43.30 3.03 -19.70
CA TYR A 494 43.23 2.99 -18.24
C TYR A 494 43.51 4.41 -17.71
N LEU A 495 42.57 4.98 -16.99
CA LEU A 495 42.64 6.29 -16.38
C LEU A 495 42.85 6.17 -14.88
N ASP A 496 43.92 6.75 -14.36
CA ASP A 496 44.13 6.92 -12.92
C ASP A 496 43.31 8.10 -12.40
N LEU A 497 42.32 7.81 -11.56
CA LEU A 497 41.41 8.81 -11.02
C LEU A 497 42.05 9.73 -9.96
N ARG A 498 43.26 9.40 -9.49
CA ARG A 498 43.99 10.21 -8.50
C ARG A 498 44.59 11.48 -9.12
N ASP A 499 45.08 11.37 -10.35
CA ASP A 499 45.86 12.44 -10.98
C ASP A 499 45.56 12.69 -12.47
N GLY A 500 44.70 11.88 -13.09
CA GLY A 500 44.30 12.02 -14.48
C GLY A 500 45.29 11.41 -15.48
N THR A 501 46.27 10.62 -15.02
CA THR A 501 47.20 9.92 -15.91
C THR A 501 46.49 8.85 -16.72
N VAL A 502 46.69 8.88 -18.04
CA VAL A 502 46.17 7.90 -18.99
C VAL A 502 47.26 6.89 -19.34
N TYR A 503 46.91 5.61 -19.34
CA TYR A 503 47.75 4.50 -19.76
C TYR A 503 47.08 3.72 -20.90
N HIS A 504 47.89 3.21 -21.82
CA HIS A 504 47.46 2.33 -22.92
C HIS A 504 47.82 0.85 -22.71
N GLN A 505 48.24 0.53 -21.49
CA GLN A 505 48.50 -0.82 -21.01
C GLN A 505 48.07 -0.86 -19.56
N ALA A 506 47.55 -2.01 -19.12
CA ALA A 506 47.14 -2.22 -17.74
C ALA A 506 48.31 -1.85 -16.78
N PRO A 507 48.09 -0.93 -15.84
CA PRO A 507 49.02 -0.68 -14.75
C PRO A 507 49.36 -1.98 -14.00
N ALA A 508 50.55 -2.07 -13.41
CA ALA A 508 51.00 -3.30 -12.76
C ALA A 508 50.17 -3.69 -11.53
N ASP A 509 49.53 -2.70 -10.91
CA ASP A 509 48.62 -2.82 -9.77
C ASP A 509 47.14 -2.83 -10.18
N PHE A 510 46.82 -2.72 -11.48
CA PHE A 510 45.47 -2.92 -11.98
C PHE A 510 45.14 -4.42 -11.99
N GLN A 511 44.08 -4.79 -11.30
CA GLN A 511 43.52 -6.13 -11.24
C GLN A 511 42.05 -6.03 -11.63
N PRO A 512 41.67 -6.32 -12.89
CA PRO A 512 40.26 -6.32 -13.26
C PRO A 512 39.52 -7.30 -12.35
N ALA A 513 38.25 -7.01 -12.05
CA ALA A 513 37.38 -7.99 -11.40
C ALA A 513 37.27 -9.23 -12.29
N ASP A 514 38.11 -10.24 -12.05
CA ASP A 514 37.93 -11.58 -12.61
C ASP A 514 36.67 -12.15 -11.95
N PHE A 515 35.63 -12.38 -12.74
CA PHE A 515 34.46 -13.18 -12.35
C PHE A 515 34.75 -14.62 -12.76
N PRO A 516 35.38 -15.46 -11.90
CA PRO A 516 35.40 -16.89 -12.16
C PRO A 516 33.96 -17.38 -12.33
N ASP A 517 33.73 -18.33 -13.25
CA ASP A 517 32.41 -18.92 -13.46
C ASP A 517 31.78 -19.32 -12.10
N GLY A 518 30.57 -18.81 -11.83
CA GLY A 518 29.87 -19.04 -10.56
C GLY A 518 30.28 -18.13 -9.38
N GLY A 519 31.18 -17.16 -9.58
CA GLY A 519 31.60 -16.19 -8.56
C GLY A 519 31.03 -14.78 -8.76
N GLY A 520 30.95 -14.01 -7.68
CA GLY A 520 30.45 -12.63 -7.69
C GLY A 520 30.90 -11.81 -6.47
N TYR A 521 30.66 -10.51 -6.53
CA TYR A 521 30.91 -9.57 -5.43
C TYR A 521 29.60 -9.08 -4.84
N PHE A 522 29.64 -8.74 -3.56
CA PHE A 522 28.58 -8.03 -2.88
C PHE A 522 29.19 -7.00 -1.92
N VAL A 523 28.33 -6.21 -1.31
CA VAL A 523 28.70 -5.18 -0.34
C VAL A 523 29.25 -5.86 0.92
N GLY A 524 30.56 -5.77 1.15
CA GLY A 524 31.23 -6.40 2.28
C GLY A 524 31.82 -7.79 2.01
N GLY A 525 31.97 -8.20 0.75
CA GLY A 525 32.74 -9.39 0.41
C GLY A 525 32.57 -9.90 -1.01
N ARG A 526 32.95 -11.17 -1.21
CA ARG A 526 32.78 -11.92 -2.47
C ARG A 526 32.26 -13.32 -2.21
N PHE A 527 31.77 -14.00 -3.24
CA PHE A 527 31.33 -15.39 -3.14
C PHE A 527 31.75 -16.22 -4.35
N GLN A 528 31.70 -17.53 -4.19
CA GLN A 528 32.00 -18.52 -5.21
C GLN A 528 31.06 -19.72 -5.07
N LEU A 529 30.35 -20.06 -6.14
CA LEU A 529 29.61 -21.31 -6.28
C LEU A 529 30.44 -22.32 -7.09
N GLU A 530 30.79 -23.46 -6.46
CA GLU A 530 31.48 -24.58 -7.10
C GLU A 530 30.60 -25.84 -7.04
N GLY A 531 30.00 -26.20 -8.17
CA GLY A 531 29.00 -27.26 -8.21
C GLY A 531 27.78 -26.87 -7.38
N THR A 532 27.54 -27.57 -6.27
CA THR A 532 26.46 -27.23 -5.31
C THR A 532 26.99 -26.52 -4.06
N THR A 533 28.30 -26.26 -3.96
CA THR A 533 28.89 -25.66 -2.76
C THR A 533 29.06 -24.16 -2.95
N LEU A 534 28.32 -23.37 -2.19
CA LEU A 534 28.51 -21.92 -2.12
C LEU A 534 29.49 -21.59 -1.00
N THR A 535 30.53 -20.81 -1.30
CA THR A 535 31.44 -20.22 -0.33
C THR A 535 31.36 -18.71 -0.38
N ILE A 536 31.12 -18.09 0.76
CA ILE A 536 31.06 -16.64 0.97
C ILE A 536 32.34 -16.23 1.70
N TYR A 537 33.01 -15.21 1.17
CA TYR A 537 34.23 -14.62 1.70
C TYR A 537 33.94 -13.16 2.09
N PRO A 538 33.49 -12.92 3.34
CA PRO A 538 33.35 -11.56 3.85
C PRO A 538 34.71 -10.84 3.87
N ASP A 539 34.71 -9.53 3.66
CA ASP A 539 35.92 -8.69 3.81
C ASP A 539 36.47 -8.75 5.25
N HIS A 540 35.58 -8.99 6.21
CA HIS A 540 35.87 -9.11 7.62
C HIS A 540 35.17 -10.33 8.22
N GLY A 541 35.94 -11.22 8.86
CA GLY A 541 35.43 -12.42 9.52
C GLY A 541 35.87 -13.72 8.85
N ASP A 542 35.24 -14.82 9.24
CA ASP A 542 35.52 -16.15 8.69
C ASP A 542 34.69 -16.40 7.43
N SER A 543 35.21 -17.22 6.50
CA SER A 543 34.43 -17.66 5.34
C SER A 543 33.28 -18.58 5.76
N HIS A 544 32.14 -18.46 5.07
CA HIS A 544 30.98 -19.33 5.25
C HIS A 544 30.81 -20.26 4.06
N THR A 545 30.47 -21.52 4.31
CA THR A 545 30.27 -22.51 3.24
C THR A 545 29.06 -23.37 3.54
N PHE A 546 28.19 -23.54 2.55
CA PHE A 546 27.05 -24.46 2.62
C PHE A 546 26.66 -25.00 1.24
N ASP A 547 25.90 -26.09 1.25
CA ASP A 547 25.38 -26.75 0.05
C ASP A 547 24.06 -26.08 -0.37
N VAL A 548 24.00 -25.57 -1.60
CA VAL A 548 22.80 -24.93 -2.18
C VAL A 548 21.88 -25.94 -2.87
N GLY A 549 22.32 -27.20 -3.02
CA GLY A 549 21.61 -28.23 -3.78
C GLY A 549 21.87 -28.15 -5.29
N GLU A 550 21.35 -29.14 -6.01
CA GLU A 550 21.45 -29.19 -7.48
C GLU A 550 20.60 -28.10 -8.15
N ASP A 551 20.94 -27.76 -9.39
CA ASP A 551 20.19 -26.86 -10.26
C ASP A 551 20.07 -25.39 -9.79
N CYS A 552 20.90 -24.96 -8.82
CA CYS A 552 21.06 -23.55 -8.48
C CYS A 552 21.78 -22.81 -9.62
N THR A 553 21.12 -21.85 -10.24
CA THR A 553 21.62 -21.13 -11.43
C THR A 553 22.07 -19.70 -11.14
N ARG A 554 21.57 -19.09 -10.06
CA ARG A 554 21.94 -17.73 -9.65
C ARG A 554 21.99 -17.58 -8.14
N VAL A 555 22.93 -16.79 -7.67
CA VAL A 555 23.11 -16.43 -6.26
C VAL A 555 23.22 -14.91 -6.17
N ASP A 556 22.32 -14.29 -5.40
CA ASP A 556 22.40 -12.87 -5.05
C ASP A 556 22.61 -12.76 -3.53
N ILE A 557 23.60 -11.97 -3.10
CA ILE A 557 23.91 -11.78 -1.67
C ILE A 557 23.74 -10.31 -1.30
N ASN A 558 23.09 -10.07 -0.17
CA ASN A 558 22.98 -8.74 0.40
C ASN A 558 23.02 -8.81 1.92
N GLY A 559 23.98 -8.12 2.54
CA GLY A 559 24.30 -8.29 3.95
C GLY A 559 24.50 -9.76 4.31
N ASP A 560 23.78 -10.24 5.32
CA ASP A 560 23.81 -11.62 5.80
C ASP A 560 22.73 -12.53 5.20
N ARG A 561 22.16 -12.14 4.05
CA ARG A 561 21.11 -12.87 3.34
C ARG A 561 21.56 -13.32 1.95
N VAL A 562 21.15 -14.52 1.58
CA VAL A 562 21.52 -15.20 0.33
C VAL A 562 20.24 -15.62 -0.38
N LEU A 563 20.03 -15.09 -1.58
CA LEU A 563 18.92 -15.44 -2.46
C LEU A 563 19.43 -16.42 -3.51
N LEU A 564 18.86 -17.61 -3.54
CA LEU A 564 19.22 -18.73 -4.40
C LEU A 564 18.10 -18.95 -5.42
N PHE A 565 18.45 -19.02 -6.69
CA PHE A 565 17.49 -19.26 -7.78
C PHE A 565 17.75 -20.60 -8.44
N TYR A 566 16.67 -21.29 -8.77
CA TYR A 566 16.69 -22.62 -9.36
C TYR A 566 15.88 -22.62 -10.65
N ASP A 567 16.49 -23.13 -11.73
CA ASP A 567 15.83 -23.33 -13.03
C ASP A 567 15.00 -24.62 -13.01
N THR A 568 14.00 -24.63 -12.14
CA THR A 568 13.01 -25.70 -12.02
C THR A 568 11.77 -25.37 -12.85
N THR A 569 10.84 -26.32 -13.01
CA THR A 569 9.52 -26.03 -13.60
C THR A 569 8.45 -26.48 -12.60
N PRO A 570 7.81 -25.53 -11.88
CA PRO A 570 7.97 -24.06 -11.96
C PRO A 570 9.34 -23.54 -11.47
N GLU A 571 9.78 -22.36 -11.92
CA GLU A 571 11.02 -21.73 -11.43
C GLU A 571 10.90 -21.53 -9.90
N SER A 572 11.97 -21.75 -9.14
CA SER A 572 11.89 -21.66 -7.69
C SER A 572 13.05 -20.87 -7.08
N PHE A 573 12.84 -20.40 -5.87
CA PHE A 573 13.85 -19.67 -5.12
C PHE A 573 13.90 -20.09 -3.66
N ARG A 574 15.04 -19.79 -3.02
CA ARG A 574 15.21 -19.89 -1.56
C ARG A 574 15.94 -18.68 -1.03
N LEU A 575 15.46 -18.17 0.10
CA LEU A 575 16.16 -17.20 0.92
C LEU A 575 16.82 -17.94 2.08
N ALA A 576 18.13 -17.72 2.27
CA ALA A 576 18.91 -18.32 3.33
C ALA A 576 19.76 -17.28 4.09
N ASP A 577 20.20 -17.65 5.29
CA ASP A 577 21.31 -16.96 5.97
C ASP A 577 22.68 -17.50 5.52
N TRP A 578 23.78 -16.91 5.99
CA TRP A 578 25.14 -17.38 5.69
C TRP A 578 25.46 -18.78 6.22
N ASN A 579 24.63 -19.37 7.08
CA ASN A 579 24.79 -20.74 7.56
C ASN A 579 23.99 -21.75 6.70
N GLY A 580 23.28 -21.28 5.68
CA GLY A 580 22.42 -22.10 4.83
C GLY A 580 21.08 -22.45 5.47
N ASN A 581 20.67 -21.78 6.55
CA ASN A 581 19.33 -21.97 7.10
C ASN A 581 18.32 -21.31 6.17
N ILE A 582 17.37 -22.09 5.66
CA ILE A 582 16.31 -21.59 4.79
C ILE A 582 15.28 -20.81 5.62
N LEU A 583 15.08 -19.55 5.26
CA LEU A 583 14.13 -18.63 5.88
C LEU A 583 12.81 -18.60 5.10
N LEU A 584 12.90 -18.61 3.77
CA LEU A 584 11.75 -18.58 2.87
C LEU A 584 12.05 -19.37 1.60
N SER A 585 11.01 -19.95 1.00
CA SER A 585 11.07 -20.58 -0.33
C SER A 585 9.79 -20.32 -1.10
N GLY A 586 9.87 -20.20 -2.43
CA GLY A 586 8.72 -20.02 -3.30
C GLY A 586 8.95 -20.55 -4.72
N GLU A 587 7.87 -20.63 -5.49
CA GLU A 587 7.82 -21.16 -6.87
C GLU A 587 7.03 -20.20 -7.77
N ASP A 588 7.35 -20.09 -9.07
CA ASP A 588 6.71 -19.22 -10.08
C ASP A 588 6.92 -17.70 -9.92
N PHE A 589 7.94 -17.28 -9.17
CA PHE A 589 8.19 -15.85 -8.87
C PHE A 589 9.68 -15.48 -8.92
N THR A 590 9.94 -14.21 -9.25
CA THR A 590 11.31 -13.65 -9.29
C THR A 590 11.51 -12.65 -8.14
N PRO A 591 11.96 -13.09 -6.95
CA PRO A 591 12.27 -12.17 -5.86
C PRO A 591 13.52 -11.32 -6.18
N TYR A 592 13.60 -10.15 -5.56
CA TYR A 592 14.80 -9.32 -5.55
C TYR A 592 14.89 -8.50 -4.26
N PHE A 593 16.10 -8.08 -3.93
CA PHE A 593 16.36 -7.15 -2.84
C PHE A 593 15.94 -5.74 -3.26
N LEU A 594 15.24 -5.02 -2.38
CA LEU A 594 14.77 -3.65 -2.66
C LEU A 594 15.89 -2.61 -2.66
N THR A 595 17.04 -2.90 -2.06
CA THR A 595 18.25 -2.09 -2.15
C THR A 595 19.49 -2.97 -2.14
N TYR A 596 20.53 -2.58 -2.87
CA TYR A 596 21.87 -3.17 -2.78
C TYR A 596 22.82 -2.04 -2.38
N GLY A 597 23.68 -2.23 -1.38
CA GLY A 597 24.68 -1.20 -1.06
C GLY A 597 24.77 -0.79 0.40
N ASP A 598 23.69 -0.96 1.15
CA ASP A 598 23.58 -0.42 2.50
C ASP A 598 23.79 -1.53 3.55
N ILE A 599 24.94 -1.51 4.23
CA ILE A 599 25.26 -2.47 5.30
C ILE A 599 24.56 -2.15 6.61
N ASP A 600 24.13 -0.90 6.79
CA ASP A 600 23.59 -0.41 8.07
C ASP A 600 22.08 -0.62 8.13
N THR A 601 21.44 -0.83 6.97
CA THR A 601 20.00 -1.03 6.87
C THR A 601 19.65 -2.38 6.24
N PRO A 602 18.80 -3.22 6.88
CA PRO A 602 18.36 -4.45 6.27
C PRO A 602 17.61 -4.16 4.96
N SER A 603 18.07 -4.76 3.85
CA SER A 603 17.26 -4.76 2.64
C SER A 603 16.03 -5.63 2.85
N LEU A 604 14.89 -5.06 2.53
CA LEU A 604 13.64 -5.79 2.40
C LEU A 604 13.64 -6.58 1.09
N PHE A 605 12.75 -7.57 1.02
CA PHE A 605 12.50 -8.34 -0.19
C PHE A 605 11.19 -7.90 -0.80
N THR A 606 11.09 -8.02 -2.12
CA THR A 606 9.78 -7.98 -2.75
C THR A 606 9.54 -9.18 -3.66
N TYR A 607 8.27 -9.58 -3.72
CA TYR A 607 7.70 -10.62 -4.56
C TYR A 607 6.68 -9.96 -5.49
N ASN A 608 6.76 -10.19 -6.81
CA ASN A 608 5.73 -9.76 -7.76
C ASN A 608 4.85 -10.94 -8.14
N SER A 609 3.53 -10.81 -8.03
CA SER A 609 2.58 -11.81 -8.53
C SER A 609 2.44 -11.70 -10.07
N GLY A 610 3.47 -12.08 -10.81
CA GLY A 610 3.47 -12.09 -12.29
C GLY A 610 4.87 -12.08 -12.90
N HIS A 611 5.01 -12.63 -14.11
CA HIS A 611 6.25 -12.49 -14.89
C HIS A 611 6.62 -11.01 -15.08
N ALA A 612 7.93 -10.74 -15.12
CA ALA A 612 8.56 -9.41 -15.09
C ALA A 612 8.03 -8.37 -16.12
N GLU A 613 7.22 -8.78 -17.08
CA GLU A 613 6.61 -7.90 -18.10
C GLU A 613 5.27 -7.29 -17.67
N ASN A 614 4.70 -7.64 -16.50
CA ASN A 614 3.38 -7.16 -16.09
C ASN A 614 3.47 -6.06 -15.02
N ILE A 615 3.40 -4.81 -15.46
CA ILE A 615 3.48 -3.57 -14.65
C ILE A 615 2.30 -3.45 -13.64
N ALA A 616 1.29 -4.32 -13.75
CA ALA A 616 0.12 -4.38 -12.87
C ALA A 616 0.21 -5.45 -11.75
N ALA A 617 1.37 -6.09 -11.54
CA ALA A 617 1.52 -7.10 -10.49
C ALA A 617 1.52 -6.47 -9.08
N ASN A 618 0.95 -7.18 -8.11
CA ASN A 618 1.05 -6.82 -6.70
C ASN A 618 2.45 -7.16 -6.19
N SER A 619 3.08 -6.24 -5.45
CA SER A 619 4.39 -6.42 -4.85
C SER A 619 4.28 -6.66 -3.34
N LEU A 620 4.44 -7.91 -2.88
CA LEU A 620 4.52 -8.21 -1.44
C LEU A 620 5.92 -7.83 -0.96
N VAL A 621 6.00 -6.92 0.00
CA VAL A 621 7.20 -6.52 0.72
C VAL A 621 7.34 -7.40 1.97
N LEU A 622 8.51 -7.99 2.12
CA LEU A 622 8.87 -8.86 3.24
C LEU A 622 10.06 -8.28 3.98
N ASP A 623 10.14 -8.56 5.28
CA ASP A 623 11.33 -8.27 6.07
C ASP A 623 12.51 -9.18 5.70
N ARG A 624 13.66 -8.90 6.31
CA ARG A 624 14.90 -9.67 6.14
C ARG A 624 14.75 -11.15 6.49
N ASP A 625 13.77 -11.53 7.30
CA ASP A 625 13.55 -12.91 7.76
C ASP A 625 12.46 -13.61 6.94
N GLY A 626 11.91 -12.94 5.92
CA GLY A 626 10.89 -13.47 5.04
C GLY A 626 9.46 -13.31 5.57
N ASN A 627 9.25 -12.51 6.63
CA ASN A 627 7.91 -12.24 7.13
C ASN A 627 7.26 -11.12 6.30
N PRO A 628 5.97 -11.24 5.93
CA PRO A 628 5.27 -10.20 5.20
C PRO A 628 5.11 -8.93 6.03
N LEU A 629 5.35 -7.79 5.39
CA LEU A 629 5.16 -6.46 5.95
C LEU A 629 3.92 -5.79 5.36
N PHE A 630 3.89 -5.65 4.03
CA PHE A 630 2.76 -5.07 3.29
C PHE A 630 2.86 -5.44 1.80
N THR A 631 1.83 -5.16 1.01
CA THR A 631 1.72 -5.39 -0.44
C THR A 631 1.37 -4.06 -1.11
N THR A 632 1.98 -3.78 -2.24
CA THR A 632 1.63 -2.60 -3.05
C THR A 632 0.98 -3.04 -4.36
N GLN A 633 0.11 -2.21 -4.92
CA GLN A 633 -0.55 -2.48 -6.20
C GLN A 633 0.11 -1.70 -7.33
N GLY A 634 0.56 -2.40 -8.37
CA GLY A 634 0.90 -1.79 -9.66
C GLY A 634 2.07 -0.79 -9.66
N SER A 635 2.98 -0.88 -8.68
CA SER A 635 4.18 -0.05 -8.67
C SER A 635 5.39 -0.74 -8.05
N GLN A 636 6.58 -0.39 -8.55
CA GLN A 636 7.85 -0.83 -7.97
C GLN A 636 8.01 -0.19 -6.59
N VAL A 637 8.30 -0.97 -5.55
CA VAL A 637 8.74 -0.42 -4.26
C VAL A 637 10.21 -0.07 -4.38
N ILE A 638 10.61 1.10 -3.91
CA ILE A 638 12.02 1.50 -3.86
C ILE A 638 12.41 1.65 -2.39
N GLN A 639 13.49 0.99 -1.98
CA GLN A 639 14.05 1.19 -0.65
C GLN A 639 15.21 2.18 -0.72
N TYR A 640 15.09 3.27 0.04
CA TYR A 640 16.13 4.28 0.19
C TYR A 640 16.61 4.28 1.65
N GLY A 641 17.67 3.51 1.94
CA GLY A 641 18.12 3.27 3.31
C GLY A 641 17.01 2.66 4.16
N ASP A 642 16.61 3.36 5.21
CA ASP A 642 15.56 2.97 6.17
C ASP A 642 14.17 3.54 5.82
N ARG A 643 14.00 3.97 4.57
CA ARG A 643 12.74 4.49 4.04
C ARG A 643 12.29 3.72 2.81
N LEU A 644 10.98 3.64 2.62
CA LEU A 644 10.37 3.04 1.44
C LEU A 644 9.59 4.09 0.67
N LEU A 645 9.69 4.03 -0.65
CA LEU A 645 8.94 4.84 -1.58
C LEU A 645 8.10 3.91 -2.44
N TYR A 646 6.80 4.15 -2.51
CA TYR A 646 5.91 3.36 -3.34
C TYR A 646 4.65 4.14 -3.69
N ALA A 647 3.94 3.67 -4.72
CA ALA A 647 2.64 4.21 -5.08
C ALA A 647 1.54 3.20 -4.76
N THR A 648 0.39 3.73 -4.36
CA THR A 648 -0.89 3.02 -4.29
C THR A 648 -1.79 3.48 -5.43
N GLN A 649 -3.04 3.02 -5.44
CA GLN A 649 -4.02 3.50 -6.40
C GLN A 649 -4.24 5.02 -6.29
N GLY A 650 -4.30 5.57 -5.08
CA GLY A 650 -4.63 6.99 -4.85
C GLY A 650 -3.49 7.86 -4.35
N HIS A 651 -2.38 7.30 -3.86
CA HIS A 651 -1.33 8.07 -3.17
C HIS A 651 0.09 7.62 -3.54
N TYR A 652 1.01 8.58 -3.50
CA TYR A 652 2.45 8.36 -3.37
C TYR A 652 2.84 8.36 -1.89
N ILE A 653 3.62 7.38 -1.46
CA ILE A 653 3.92 7.17 -0.05
C ILE A 653 5.44 7.13 0.15
N LEU A 654 5.90 7.88 1.15
CA LEU A 654 7.18 7.69 1.83
C LEU A 654 6.88 7.07 3.20
N SER A 655 7.47 5.93 3.54
CA SER A 655 7.27 5.28 4.84
C SER A 655 8.58 4.89 5.50
N ASP A 656 8.51 4.48 6.77
CA ASP A 656 9.56 3.66 7.38
C ASP A 656 9.55 2.23 6.80
N LEU A 657 10.50 1.39 7.24
CA LEU A 657 10.59 -0.01 6.78
C LEU A 657 9.41 -0.89 7.21
N SER A 658 8.62 -0.47 8.20
CA SER A 658 7.40 -1.18 8.64
C SER A 658 6.17 -0.76 7.84
N GLY A 659 6.31 0.20 6.92
CA GLY A 659 5.20 0.72 6.11
C GLY A 659 4.42 1.86 6.78
N ASN A 660 4.88 2.38 7.92
CA ASN A 660 4.23 3.54 8.54
C ASN A 660 4.55 4.79 7.72
N ALA A 661 3.52 5.43 7.14
CA ALA A 661 3.73 6.57 6.27
C ALA A 661 4.23 7.81 7.03
N LEU A 662 5.17 8.50 6.40
CA LEU A 662 5.80 9.75 6.85
C LEU A 662 5.47 10.91 5.90
N LEU A 663 5.25 10.61 4.62
CA LEU A 663 4.59 11.49 3.66
C LEU A 663 3.58 10.67 2.87
N CYS A 664 2.42 11.25 2.64
CA CYS A 664 1.37 10.71 1.79
C CYS A 664 0.90 11.84 0.87
N LEU A 665 1.12 11.70 -0.44
CA LEU A 665 0.74 12.72 -1.43
C LEU A 665 -0.28 12.13 -2.39
N PRO A 666 -1.37 12.85 -2.71
CA PRO A 666 -2.37 12.36 -3.64
C PRO A 666 -1.79 12.19 -5.06
N ARG A 667 -2.26 11.16 -5.76
CA ARG A 667 -1.96 10.92 -7.18
C ARG A 667 -2.90 11.75 -8.04
N LEU A 668 -2.49 12.98 -8.34
CA LEU A 668 -3.19 13.90 -9.24
C LEU A 668 -2.92 13.58 -10.73
N ASP A 669 -2.22 12.47 -11.02
CA ASP A 669 -1.82 12.03 -12.36
C ASP A 669 -2.79 11.04 -13.02
N GLN A 670 -3.84 10.62 -12.31
CA GLN A 670 -4.82 9.62 -12.77
C GLN A 670 -6.11 10.24 -13.33
#